data_AF-A0A672FF51-F1
#
_entry.id   AF-A0A672FF51-F1
#
_cell.length_a   1.000
_cell.length_b   1.000
_cell.length_c   1.000
_cell.angle_alpha   90.00
_cell.angle_beta   90.00
_cell.angle_gamma   90.00
#
_symmetry.space_group_name_H-M   'P 1'
#
loop_
_entity.id
_entity.type
_entity.pdbx_description
1 polymer ?
#
loop_
_entity_poly.entity_id
_entity_poly.type
_entity_poly.pdbx_seq_one_letter_code
_entity_poly.pdbx_strand_id
1 'polypeptide(L)'
;MATLSQAQRDCYRGACYPPSSDLLLGRGHLLQASSTCGLSSPEIYCTPYEQRRMKCCPCDSRNPQGQLAHTIQDVLSSSGPQRWWQSKKDMNPVTLQLDLDNLYQLDNLVLSFKGPRPNALVIERTQDNGRTWQPARYMATDCQKSFPDVPTTTPIILDQTYCTTLPPTDETPYHDHTVGADSNNSLMDVSSPDVTGLTGLRVRMTELGDVPNLPGRALSRFYALKEVRVMGSCMCHGHANRCLPVHHRNPLFTVYIVKVHPQCDCQHNTAGVHCERCMELYNDLPWKPAEEGNPHTCRRCECNNHAQRCHFDPAVYEASGQTSGGVCESCQHHTTGPKCDQCAPGYQPNPRSQMDRPDACIRCVCSAEGSLNGGRCDDVTGSCTCKAKVEGPRCDRCKRGHYGLSTSNLLGCSKCSCSLSGSLTDACDPLTGQCLCRPHFLGRTCDQCSKGYWKPSQSDRCEPCSCDPTRSRSDICDQLTGQCLCRPGFAGRTCNECPDNTYGDPLIDCQRESCRCNTEGTLPEVCDKQTGTCLCRPGITGTRCDSCGPGRCDLFPNCDFCPSCFVTLNTQRKNLSSALEKLSPKFPSRPGTTGDLGNFGTRIRDLEASLNLIRDSISFPPNVTKKVDQVDNDLPSTLRTPDLNSDLSHADFDLCLSHAGAFNTIKNAYDDSNNAVNKVIASGDKVKESADVRGETTDLTSQVQQGNTRDLNKLNSSMASQPDLTPVAKQVCGSTRSKPCTPLLCDGADLCPPDGSPPCNKGEKCVGALPLSKRANADAKDVKDRLDKLTGKITDTAEKVQTRPALHIQWPGKIVRPLVTVGFLLAVGPWWLWVPAGCEGPGGCEAPGGCEAPGDWGFCWL
;
A
#
# COMPACT_ATOMS: atom_id res chain seq x y z
N MET A 1 51.79 -19.08 38.91
CA MET A 1 50.80 -18.04 38.60
C MET A 1 49.42 -18.64 38.81
N ALA A 2 48.88 -18.49 40.02
CA ALA A 2 47.62 -19.08 40.44
C ALA A 2 46.62 -17.94 40.70
N THR A 3 45.93 -17.49 39.65
CA THR A 3 44.97 -16.36 39.72
C THR A 3 43.78 -16.52 38.77
N LEU A 4 43.41 -17.73 38.35
CA LEU A 4 42.32 -17.96 37.38
C LEU A 4 40.98 -18.40 38.00
N SER A 5 40.77 -18.28 39.32
CA SER A 5 39.49 -18.66 39.94
C SER A 5 38.92 -17.70 41.00
N GLN A 6 39.38 -16.45 41.04
CA GLN A 6 38.49 -15.40 41.55
C GLN A 6 37.48 -15.12 40.44
N ALA A 7 36.41 -15.92 40.41
CA ALA A 7 35.27 -15.75 39.53
C ALA A 7 34.96 -14.26 39.41
N GLN A 8 35.25 -13.68 38.25
CA GLN A 8 34.90 -12.31 37.96
C GLN A 8 33.37 -12.30 37.91
N ARG A 9 32.75 -12.05 39.07
CA ARG A 9 31.28 -11.97 39.20
C ARG A 9 30.72 -10.78 38.44
N ASP A 10 31.61 -9.89 38.02
CA ASP A 10 31.31 -8.72 37.24
C ASP A 10 31.48 -9.02 35.74
N CYS A 11 30.36 -9.22 35.06
CA CYS A 11 30.32 -9.43 33.62
C CYS A 11 30.65 -8.16 32.81
N TYR A 12 30.83 -6.98 33.41
CA TYR A 12 31.04 -5.75 32.63
C TYR A 12 32.40 -5.71 31.90
N ARG A 13 33.40 -6.47 32.35
CA ARG A 13 34.80 -6.35 31.86
C ARG A 13 35.31 -7.54 31.02
N GLY A 14 34.50 -8.57 30.79
CA GLY A 14 34.93 -9.78 30.09
C GLY A 14 34.09 -10.99 30.47
N ALA A 15 34.66 -12.18 30.32
CA ALA A 15 33.99 -13.41 30.73
C ALA A 15 33.60 -13.42 32.22
N CYS A 16 32.42 -13.96 32.50
CA CYS A 16 31.92 -14.20 33.85
C CYS A 16 31.31 -15.59 33.97
N TYR A 17 31.50 -16.21 35.13
CA TYR A 17 31.12 -17.61 35.37
C TYR A 17 30.31 -17.75 36.66
N PRO A 18 29.32 -18.65 36.70
CA PRO A 18 28.55 -18.94 37.91
C PRO A 18 29.41 -19.61 39.00
N PRO A 19 29.05 -19.48 40.29
CA PRO A 19 29.77 -20.13 41.37
C PRO A 19 29.63 -21.67 41.30
N SER A 20 30.73 -22.37 41.57
CA SER A 20 30.78 -23.84 41.67
C SER A 20 30.05 -24.37 42.92
N SER A 21 29.33 -25.48 42.77
CA SER A 21 28.71 -26.22 43.87
C SER A 21 28.57 -27.71 43.52
N ASP A 22 28.12 -28.52 44.47
CA ASP A 22 27.99 -29.96 44.27
C ASP A 22 26.74 -30.30 43.43
N LEU A 23 26.97 -30.81 42.22
CA LEU A 23 25.93 -31.17 41.26
C LEU A 23 25.04 -32.32 41.73
N LEU A 24 25.52 -33.16 42.67
CA LEU A 24 24.76 -34.26 43.26
C LEU A 24 23.67 -33.79 44.23
N LEU A 25 23.76 -32.56 44.77
CA LEU A 25 22.74 -32.03 45.67
C LEU A 25 21.39 -31.90 44.95
N GLY A 26 20.38 -32.57 45.48
CA GLY A 26 19.05 -32.69 44.85
C GLY A 26 18.99 -33.64 43.65
N ARG A 27 20.09 -34.32 43.29
CA ARG A 27 20.21 -35.26 42.16
C ARG A 27 20.66 -36.67 42.55
N GLY A 28 20.65 -37.02 43.84
CA GLY A 28 21.03 -38.35 44.30
C GLY A 28 20.37 -39.51 43.53
N HIS A 29 19.08 -39.37 43.21
CA HIS A 29 18.32 -40.35 42.43
C HIS A 29 18.84 -40.60 41.00
N LEU A 30 19.65 -39.69 40.44
CA LEU A 30 20.28 -39.83 39.13
C LEU A 30 21.64 -40.54 39.19
N LEU A 31 22.17 -40.77 40.39
CA LEU A 31 23.40 -41.52 40.59
C LEU A 31 23.10 -43.02 40.67
N GLN A 32 23.77 -43.80 39.83
CA GLN A 32 23.59 -45.23 39.70
C GLN A 32 24.92 -45.97 39.86
N ALA A 33 24.85 -47.20 40.37
CA ALA A 33 25.99 -48.10 40.48
C ALA A 33 25.65 -49.43 39.80
N SER A 34 26.58 -50.00 39.02
CA SER A 34 26.38 -51.29 38.35
C SER A 34 26.40 -52.49 39.31
N SER A 35 26.90 -52.31 40.53
CA SER A 35 26.99 -53.35 41.55
C SER A 35 26.80 -52.75 42.94
N THR A 36 25.97 -53.39 43.76
CA THR A 36 25.77 -53.04 45.18
C THR A 36 25.59 -54.33 45.97
N CYS A 37 26.26 -54.46 47.12
CA CYS A 37 26.14 -55.67 47.95
C CYS A 37 24.73 -55.81 48.52
N GLY A 38 24.26 -57.06 48.67
CA GLY A 38 23.09 -57.33 49.49
C GLY A 38 21.73 -56.90 48.88
N LEU A 39 21.66 -56.63 47.57
CA LEU A 39 20.40 -56.26 46.89
C LEU A 39 19.47 -57.46 46.64
N SER A 40 20.02 -58.64 46.32
CA SER A 40 19.24 -59.86 46.09
C SER A 40 19.07 -60.70 47.35
N SER A 41 20.13 -60.83 48.13
CA SER A 41 20.18 -61.58 49.40
C SER A 41 21.29 -61.01 50.29
N PRO A 42 21.20 -61.08 51.63
CA PRO A 42 22.27 -60.62 52.51
C PRO A 42 23.61 -61.29 52.19
N GLU A 43 24.68 -60.50 52.12
CA GLU A 43 26.04 -60.95 51.82
C GLU A 43 26.98 -60.70 53.00
N ILE A 44 27.91 -61.61 53.30
CA ILE A 44 28.93 -61.39 54.33
C ILE A 44 30.21 -60.87 53.67
N TYR A 45 30.72 -59.75 54.14
CA TYR A 45 32.03 -59.22 53.76
C TYR A 45 32.95 -59.18 54.97
N CYS A 46 34.25 -59.39 54.75
CA CYS A 46 35.25 -59.45 55.80
C CYS A 46 36.41 -58.50 55.53
N THR A 47 36.68 -57.61 56.49
CA THR A 47 37.73 -56.58 56.39
C THR A 47 38.80 -56.79 57.48
N PRO A 48 40.02 -56.26 57.31
CA PRO A 48 41.00 -56.19 58.39
C PRO A 48 40.42 -55.51 59.62
N TYR A 49 40.80 -56.01 60.80
CA TYR A 49 40.49 -55.42 62.08
C TYR A 49 41.68 -55.66 63.00
N GLU A 50 42.30 -54.61 63.53
CA GLU A 50 43.60 -54.69 64.24
C GLU A 50 44.70 -55.33 63.36
N GLN A 51 45.92 -55.50 63.85
CA GLN A 51 47.07 -55.91 63.02
C GLN A 51 46.99 -57.35 62.45
N ARG A 52 46.16 -58.24 63.01
CA ARG A 52 46.08 -59.68 62.60
C ARG A 52 44.69 -60.32 62.69
N ARG A 53 43.61 -59.53 62.84
CA ARG A 53 42.24 -60.08 62.91
C ARG A 53 41.42 -59.60 61.71
N MET A 54 40.28 -60.26 61.50
CA MET A 54 39.30 -59.88 60.49
C MET A 54 37.96 -59.69 61.18
N LYS A 55 37.20 -58.70 60.75
CA LYS A 55 35.82 -58.47 61.15
C LYS A 55 34.92 -58.76 59.95
N CYS A 56 33.96 -59.66 60.12
CA CYS A 56 32.97 -59.96 59.10
C CYS A 56 31.63 -59.36 59.48
N CYS A 57 31.01 -58.64 58.57
CA CYS A 57 29.73 -57.99 58.75
C CYS A 57 28.76 -58.41 57.62
N PRO A 58 27.45 -58.52 57.90
CA PRO A 58 26.44 -58.65 56.87
C PRO A 58 26.19 -57.32 56.16
N CYS A 59 26.02 -57.37 54.85
CA CYS A 59 25.49 -56.31 54.00
C CYS A 59 24.10 -56.74 53.51
N ASP A 60 23.08 -55.95 53.84
CA ASP A 60 21.69 -56.13 53.40
C ASP A 60 21.12 -54.80 52.93
N SER A 61 21.17 -54.58 51.62
CA SER A 61 20.78 -53.32 50.96
C SER A 61 19.36 -53.35 50.39
N ARG A 62 18.55 -54.39 50.69
CA ARG A 62 17.15 -54.49 50.26
C ARG A 62 16.27 -53.38 50.84
N ASN A 63 16.62 -52.89 52.03
CA ASN A 63 16.03 -51.70 52.64
C ASN A 63 17.08 -50.58 52.72
N PRO A 64 17.05 -49.58 51.83
CA PRO A 64 18.05 -48.50 51.79
C PRO A 64 18.23 -47.73 53.11
N GLN A 65 17.21 -47.69 53.97
CA GLN A 65 17.27 -47.00 55.26
C GLN A 65 17.90 -47.87 56.37
N GLY A 66 18.04 -49.17 56.14
CA GLY A 66 18.59 -50.13 57.11
C GLY A 66 20.04 -49.82 57.48
N GLN A 67 20.45 -50.16 58.71
CA GLN A 67 21.83 -49.91 59.18
C GLN A 67 22.90 -50.74 58.47
N LEU A 68 22.49 -51.86 57.85
CA LEU A 68 23.36 -52.77 57.10
C LEU A 68 23.31 -52.51 55.58
N ALA A 69 22.60 -51.46 55.17
CA ALA A 69 22.46 -51.09 53.77
C ALA A 69 23.63 -50.21 53.34
N HIS A 70 24.17 -50.50 52.16
CA HIS A 70 25.30 -49.80 51.55
C HIS A 70 24.96 -49.39 50.12
N THR A 71 23.84 -48.68 49.97
CA THR A 71 23.29 -48.28 48.67
C THR A 71 24.05 -47.10 48.08
N ILE A 72 23.91 -46.86 46.77
CA ILE A 72 24.64 -45.76 46.12
C ILE A 72 24.26 -44.37 46.67
N GLN A 73 23.09 -44.22 47.27
CA GLN A 73 22.65 -42.96 47.88
C GLN A 73 23.44 -42.62 49.16
N ASP A 74 24.13 -43.60 49.75
CA ASP A 74 24.93 -43.42 50.97
C ASP A 74 26.22 -42.61 50.74
N VAL A 75 26.60 -42.34 49.47
CA VAL A 75 27.76 -41.50 49.13
C VAL A 75 27.46 -40.00 49.13
N LEU A 76 26.20 -39.61 49.27
CA LEU A 76 25.82 -38.21 49.33
C LEU A 76 26.29 -37.60 50.66
N SER A 77 26.81 -36.38 50.61
CA SER A 77 27.25 -35.65 51.81
C SER A 77 26.17 -35.52 52.90
N SER A 78 24.88 -35.56 52.51
CA SER A 78 23.73 -35.53 53.41
C SER A 78 23.49 -36.83 54.19
N SER A 79 24.08 -37.96 53.79
CA SER A 79 23.85 -39.29 54.38
C SER A 79 24.62 -39.51 55.70
N GLY A 80 25.58 -38.64 56.01
CA GLY A 80 26.34 -38.65 57.25
C GLY A 80 27.60 -39.53 57.19
N PRO A 81 28.57 -39.31 58.11
CA PRO A 81 29.95 -39.80 57.96
C PRO A 81 30.14 -41.30 58.22
N GLN A 82 29.10 -42.03 58.62
CA GLN A 82 29.15 -43.47 58.92
C GLN A 82 28.43 -44.33 57.86
N ARG A 83 27.84 -43.70 56.85
CA ARG A 83 27.23 -44.36 55.69
C ARG A 83 28.24 -44.41 54.55
N TRP A 84 28.17 -45.47 53.74
CA TRP A 84 28.99 -45.63 52.53
C TRP A 84 28.28 -46.57 51.56
N TRP A 85 28.54 -46.41 50.26
CA TRP A 85 28.16 -47.39 49.23
C TRP A 85 29.20 -48.50 49.13
N GLN A 86 28.77 -49.72 48.87
CA GLN A 86 29.66 -50.87 48.70
C GLN A 86 29.22 -51.79 47.55
N SER A 87 30.17 -52.17 46.69
CA SER A 87 29.93 -53.13 45.61
C SER A 87 29.82 -54.57 46.11
N LYS A 88 29.34 -55.47 45.25
CA LYS A 88 29.41 -56.91 45.50
C LYS A 88 30.87 -57.36 45.63
N LYS A 89 31.11 -58.38 46.47
CA LYS A 89 32.41 -59.06 46.63
C LYS A 89 32.95 -59.54 45.29
N ASP A 90 34.24 -59.33 45.06
CA ASP A 90 35.02 -59.80 43.90
C ASP A 90 34.44 -59.41 42.52
N MET A 91 33.56 -58.40 42.49
CA MET A 91 32.99 -57.86 41.25
C MET A 91 33.93 -56.81 40.65
N ASN A 92 34.36 -57.00 39.41
CA ASN A 92 35.22 -56.08 38.67
C ASN A 92 35.01 -56.28 37.16
N PRO A 93 34.80 -55.23 36.33
CA PRO A 93 34.74 -53.80 36.67
C PRO A 93 33.40 -53.38 37.30
N VAL A 94 33.42 -52.25 38.02
CA VAL A 94 32.22 -51.60 38.58
C VAL A 94 32.16 -50.15 38.12
N THR A 95 30.98 -49.70 37.71
CA THR A 95 30.74 -48.35 37.20
C THR A 95 29.80 -47.58 38.09
N LEU A 96 30.14 -46.33 38.36
CA LEU A 96 29.24 -45.32 38.92
C LEU A 96 28.90 -44.33 37.82
N GLN A 97 27.62 -44.08 37.60
CA GLN A 97 27.14 -43.22 36.53
C GLN A 97 26.20 -42.17 37.11
N LEU A 98 26.48 -40.91 36.79
CA LEU A 98 25.63 -39.76 37.06
C LEU A 98 25.14 -39.21 35.74
N ASP A 99 23.84 -39.30 35.49
CA ASP A 99 23.19 -38.71 34.33
C ASP A 99 22.62 -37.35 34.71
N LEU A 100 23.07 -36.28 34.04
CA LEU A 100 22.57 -34.93 34.31
C LEU A 100 21.42 -34.59 33.36
N ASP A 101 20.54 -33.72 33.85
CA ASP A 101 19.36 -33.25 33.12
C ASP A 101 19.67 -32.18 32.06
N ASN A 102 20.89 -31.65 32.05
CA ASN A 102 21.32 -30.59 31.15
C ASN A 102 22.86 -30.53 31.04
N LEU A 103 23.38 -29.53 30.33
CA LEU A 103 24.81 -29.29 30.17
C LEU A 103 25.38 -28.52 31.38
N TYR A 104 26.40 -29.09 32.02
CA TYR A 104 27.09 -28.50 33.18
C TYR A 104 28.60 -28.39 32.93
N GLN A 105 29.22 -27.42 33.59
CA GLN A 105 30.67 -27.29 33.67
C GLN A 105 31.17 -28.06 34.90
N LEU A 106 32.18 -28.91 34.72
CA LEU A 106 32.82 -29.64 35.81
C LEU A 106 34.09 -28.93 36.24
N ASP A 107 34.19 -28.63 37.54
CA ASP A 107 35.37 -27.99 38.12
C ASP A 107 36.25 -29.02 38.84
N ASN A 108 35.64 -29.91 39.63
CA ASN A 108 36.37 -30.93 40.38
C ASN A 108 35.50 -32.18 40.66
N LEU A 109 36.11 -33.35 40.73
CA LEU A 109 35.51 -34.58 41.23
C LEU A 109 36.30 -35.08 42.44
N VAL A 110 35.61 -35.34 43.53
CA VAL A 110 36.19 -35.92 44.75
C VAL A 110 35.55 -37.28 45.03
N LEU A 111 36.38 -38.31 45.13
CA LEU A 111 36.00 -39.68 45.46
C LEU A 111 36.66 -40.06 46.80
N SER A 112 35.86 -40.21 47.85
CA SER A 112 36.34 -40.65 49.16
C SER A 112 36.04 -42.13 49.37
N PHE A 113 37.07 -42.98 49.31
CA PHE A 113 36.98 -44.43 49.45
C PHE A 113 36.98 -44.85 50.92
N LYS A 114 36.15 -45.84 51.24
CA LYS A 114 36.11 -46.51 52.55
C LYS A 114 36.97 -47.77 52.48
N GLY A 115 38.17 -47.74 53.02
CA GLY A 115 39.17 -48.80 52.83
C GLY A 115 39.96 -48.65 51.52
N PRO A 116 40.45 -49.75 50.92
CA PRO A 116 41.40 -49.68 49.81
C PRO A 116 40.78 -49.00 48.59
N ARG A 117 41.46 -47.98 48.07
CA ARG A 117 41.13 -47.39 46.77
C ARG A 117 41.39 -48.40 45.62
N PRO A 118 40.73 -48.26 44.47
CA PRO A 118 41.02 -49.05 43.27
C PRO A 118 42.50 -48.95 42.86
N ASN A 119 43.03 -50.03 42.30
CA ASN A 119 44.35 -50.03 41.67
C ASN A 119 44.32 -49.34 40.31
N ALA A 120 43.18 -49.39 39.61
CA ALA A 120 42.97 -48.67 38.35
C ALA A 120 41.51 -48.23 38.22
N LEU A 121 41.31 -47.01 37.69
CA LEU A 121 40.01 -46.44 37.37
C LEU A 121 40.10 -45.47 36.19
N VAL A 122 38.98 -45.30 35.50
CA VAL A 122 38.80 -44.40 34.36
C VAL A 122 37.61 -43.49 34.64
N ILE A 123 37.77 -42.20 34.33
CA ILE A 123 36.69 -41.23 34.37
C ILE A 123 36.28 -40.93 32.94
N GLU A 124 35.00 -41.11 32.64
CA GLU A 124 34.38 -40.89 31.35
C GLU A 124 33.34 -39.78 31.48
N ARG A 125 33.17 -38.99 30.41
CA ARG A 125 32.15 -37.94 30.30
C ARG A 125 31.33 -38.13 29.04
N THR A 126 30.10 -37.62 29.06
CA THR A 126 29.20 -37.62 27.89
C THR A 126 28.69 -36.20 27.63
N GLN A 127 28.42 -35.89 26.37
CA GLN A 127 27.88 -34.59 25.91
C GLN A 127 26.54 -34.74 25.19
N ASP A 128 26.16 -35.98 24.90
CA ASP A 128 25.02 -36.36 24.09
C ASP A 128 24.05 -37.24 24.91
N ASN A 129 23.92 -36.92 26.20
CA ASN A 129 23.02 -37.58 27.16
C ASN A 129 23.24 -39.10 27.25
N GLY A 130 24.50 -39.52 27.30
CA GLY A 130 24.90 -40.90 27.54
C GLY A 130 24.96 -41.79 26.30
N ARG A 131 24.79 -41.24 25.09
CA ARG A 131 24.91 -42.00 23.83
C ARG A 131 26.37 -42.36 23.53
N THR A 132 27.29 -41.42 23.74
CA THR A 132 28.73 -41.64 23.63
C THR A 132 29.44 -41.24 24.92
N TRP A 133 30.45 -42.02 25.26
CA TRP A 133 31.27 -41.82 26.46
C TRP A 133 32.72 -41.68 26.04
N GLN A 134 33.31 -40.54 26.40
CA GLN A 134 34.70 -40.24 26.10
C GLN A 134 35.50 -40.30 27.40
N PRO A 135 36.64 -41.01 27.43
CA PRO A 135 37.56 -40.96 28.55
C PRO A 135 38.06 -39.54 28.76
N ALA A 136 38.03 -39.08 30.00
CA ALA A 136 38.57 -37.80 30.42
C ALA A 136 39.91 -37.97 31.15
N ARG A 137 40.00 -38.99 32.00
CA ARG A 137 41.21 -39.25 32.79
C ARG A 137 41.35 -40.72 33.13
N TYR A 138 42.57 -41.24 32.97
CA TYR A 138 42.96 -42.56 33.44
C TYR A 138 43.80 -42.42 34.70
N MET A 139 43.60 -43.32 35.66
CA MET A 139 44.34 -43.33 36.92
C MET A 139 44.65 -44.76 37.33
N ALA A 140 45.91 -45.05 37.65
CA ALA A 140 46.32 -46.38 38.10
C ALA A 140 47.53 -46.33 39.05
N THR A 141 47.74 -47.36 39.86
CA THR A 141 48.99 -47.56 40.62
C THR A 141 50.17 -47.85 39.69
N ASP A 142 49.90 -48.56 38.60
CA ASP A 142 50.82 -48.81 37.50
C ASP A 142 50.09 -48.57 36.17
N CYS A 143 50.27 -47.36 35.62
CA CYS A 143 49.64 -46.96 34.36
C CYS A 143 50.07 -47.83 33.17
N GLN A 144 51.35 -48.20 33.09
CA GLN A 144 51.86 -48.98 31.96
C GLN A 144 51.29 -50.40 31.95
N LYS A 145 51.05 -50.96 33.14
CA LYS A 145 50.41 -52.27 33.29
C LYS A 145 48.91 -52.23 33.06
N SER A 146 48.21 -51.25 33.64
CA SER A 146 46.74 -51.20 33.64
C SER A 146 46.16 -50.63 32.35
N PHE A 147 46.89 -49.69 31.73
CA PHE A 147 46.48 -48.95 30.52
C PHE A 147 47.67 -48.81 29.56
N PRO A 148 48.15 -49.92 28.95
CA PRO A 148 49.39 -49.94 28.17
C PRO A 148 49.38 -49.02 26.94
N ASP A 149 48.19 -48.79 26.36
CA ASP A 149 48.00 -47.98 25.16
C ASP A 149 47.78 -46.48 25.46
N VAL A 150 47.77 -46.09 26.75
CA VAL A 150 47.50 -44.71 27.18
C VAL A 150 48.80 -44.01 27.57
N PRO A 151 49.10 -42.82 27.02
CA PRO A 151 50.29 -42.05 27.41
C PRO A 151 50.33 -41.73 28.91
N THR A 152 51.52 -41.76 29.51
CA THR A 152 51.74 -41.39 30.93
C THR A 152 52.27 -39.96 31.11
N THR A 153 52.75 -39.34 30.04
CA THR A 153 53.20 -37.95 30.02
C THR A 153 52.02 -36.99 30.05
N THR A 154 52.13 -35.93 30.85
CA THR A 154 51.20 -34.80 30.81
C THR A 154 51.18 -34.20 29.40
N PRO A 155 50.01 -34.05 28.78
CA PRO A 155 49.89 -33.67 27.39
C PRO A 155 50.24 -32.19 27.18
N ILE A 156 50.76 -31.88 26.00
CA ILE A 156 51.03 -30.50 25.55
C ILE A 156 49.75 -29.87 24.97
N ILE A 157 48.85 -30.70 24.45
CA ILE A 157 47.57 -30.31 23.89
C ILE A 157 46.47 -30.71 24.87
N LEU A 158 45.60 -29.77 25.23
CA LEU A 158 44.60 -29.90 26.29
C LEU A 158 43.52 -30.97 26.07
N ASP A 159 43.38 -31.51 24.86
CA ASP A 159 42.39 -32.52 24.49
C ASP A 159 42.88 -33.97 24.57
N GLN A 160 44.18 -34.19 24.82
CA GLN A 160 44.76 -35.53 24.86
C GLN A 160 44.57 -36.21 26.22
N THR A 161 44.00 -37.40 26.22
CA THR A 161 43.85 -38.23 27.44
C THR A 161 45.16 -38.88 27.84
N TYR A 162 45.47 -38.89 29.13
CA TYR A 162 46.66 -39.53 29.67
C TYR A 162 46.35 -40.24 31.00
N CYS A 163 47.26 -41.12 31.40
CA CYS A 163 47.19 -41.86 32.66
C CYS A 163 48.04 -41.19 33.74
N THR A 164 47.45 -41.03 34.93
CA THR A 164 48.11 -40.49 36.12
C THR A 164 48.35 -41.57 37.14
N THR A 165 49.61 -41.67 37.57
CA THR A 165 49.98 -42.60 38.63
C THR A 165 49.38 -42.15 39.95
N LEU A 166 48.59 -43.03 40.57
CA LEU A 166 47.98 -42.79 41.88
C LEU A 166 49.06 -42.83 42.98
N PRO A 167 49.00 -41.96 44.00
CA PRO A 167 49.99 -41.93 45.08
C PRO A 167 50.12 -43.29 45.78
N PRO A 168 51.32 -43.80 46.09
CA PRO A 168 51.49 -45.09 46.77
C PRO A 168 50.69 -45.11 48.08
N THR A 169 50.03 -46.23 48.37
CA THR A 169 49.33 -46.43 49.65
C THR A 169 50.37 -46.69 50.77
N ASP A 170 50.19 -46.07 51.94
CA ASP A 170 50.99 -46.34 53.14
C ASP A 170 50.96 -47.84 53.52
N GLU A 171 51.82 -48.25 54.46
CA GLU A 171 52.00 -49.65 54.92
C GLU A 171 50.69 -50.36 55.37
N THR A 172 49.61 -49.60 55.59
CA THR A 172 48.27 -50.06 55.95
C THR A 172 47.25 -49.81 54.82
N PRO A 173 47.09 -50.73 53.84
CA PRO A 173 46.28 -50.51 52.63
C PRO A 173 44.75 -50.36 52.84
N TYR A 174 44.26 -50.43 54.08
CA TYR A 174 42.83 -50.39 54.41
C TYR A 174 42.39 -49.07 55.08
N HIS A 175 43.20 -48.02 55.02
CA HIS A 175 42.76 -46.67 55.42
C HIS A 175 41.81 -46.06 54.39
N ASP A 176 41.00 -45.11 54.83
CA ASP A 176 40.14 -44.34 53.94
C ASP A 176 41.04 -43.44 53.07
N HIS A 177 40.87 -43.52 51.75
CA HIS A 177 41.65 -42.73 50.79
C HIS A 177 40.73 -41.79 50.04
N THR A 178 41.12 -40.52 49.93
CA THR A 178 40.41 -39.57 49.06
C THR A 178 41.22 -39.37 47.81
N VAL A 179 40.60 -39.64 46.66
CA VAL A 179 41.12 -39.31 45.34
C VAL A 179 40.34 -38.09 44.88
N GLY A 180 41.00 -36.94 44.86
CA GLY A 180 40.47 -35.71 44.29
C GLY A 180 41.57 -34.99 43.54
N ALA A 181 41.22 -34.11 42.61
CA ALA A 181 42.18 -33.16 42.08
C ALA A 181 42.54 -32.18 43.20
N ASP A 182 43.75 -32.29 43.75
CA ASP A 182 44.36 -31.21 44.53
C ASP A 182 44.51 -29.98 43.61
N SER A 183 44.43 -28.78 44.20
CA SER A 183 44.30 -27.46 43.54
C SER A 183 45.35 -27.07 42.48
N ASN A 184 46.31 -27.94 42.15
CA ASN A 184 47.28 -27.78 41.07
C ASN A 184 47.06 -28.74 39.88
N ASN A 185 46.09 -29.66 39.97
CA ASN A 185 45.94 -30.74 38.99
C ASN A 185 44.45 -31.02 38.76
N SER A 186 43.72 -30.01 38.26
CA SER A 186 42.31 -30.14 37.88
C SER A 186 42.10 -31.40 37.03
N LEU A 187 41.09 -32.20 37.39
CA LEU A 187 40.76 -33.47 36.75
C LEU A 187 40.47 -33.34 35.23
N MET A 188 40.09 -32.12 34.84
CA MET A 188 40.02 -31.59 33.48
C MET A 188 40.84 -30.30 33.53
N ASP A 189 41.90 -30.19 32.74
CA ASP A 189 42.69 -28.95 32.70
C ASP A 189 41.85 -27.85 32.01
N VAL A 190 41.40 -26.89 32.81
CA VAL A 190 40.47 -25.79 32.47
C VAL A 190 41.22 -24.68 31.72
N SER A 191 41.97 -25.05 30.69
CA SER A 191 42.79 -24.11 29.92
C SER A 191 42.50 -24.14 28.41
N SER A 192 41.54 -24.96 27.95
CA SER A 192 41.13 -24.99 26.54
C SER A 192 40.00 -23.99 26.25
N PRO A 193 40.08 -23.20 25.16
CA PRO A 193 39.01 -22.28 24.74
C PRO A 193 37.69 -23.01 24.39
N ASP A 194 37.74 -24.32 24.12
CA ASP A 194 36.58 -25.18 23.97
C ASP A 194 36.24 -25.85 25.30
N VAL A 195 35.69 -25.08 26.25
CA VAL A 195 35.15 -25.64 27.51
C VAL A 195 33.87 -26.40 27.18
N THR A 196 34.03 -27.64 26.77
CA THR A 196 32.90 -28.47 26.37
C THR A 196 32.25 -29.05 27.63
N GLY A 197 31.06 -28.55 27.97
CA GLY A 197 30.29 -29.01 29.12
C GLY A 197 29.99 -30.52 29.06
N LEU A 198 29.44 -31.07 30.14
CA LEU A 198 29.03 -32.46 30.24
C LEU A 198 27.55 -32.60 30.57
N THR A 199 26.94 -33.64 30.03
CA THR A 199 25.57 -34.08 30.31
C THR A 199 25.53 -35.34 31.20
N GLY A 200 26.70 -35.88 31.54
CA GLY A 200 26.83 -37.01 32.44
C GLY A 200 28.29 -37.34 32.72
N LEU A 201 28.51 -38.02 33.84
CA LEU A 201 29.81 -38.41 34.35
C LEU A 201 29.76 -39.89 34.75
N ARG A 202 30.77 -40.66 34.35
CA ARG A 202 30.90 -42.07 34.72
C ARG A 202 32.29 -42.36 35.24
N VAL A 203 32.36 -43.01 36.39
CA VAL A 203 33.60 -43.52 36.98
C VAL A 203 33.59 -45.03 36.85
N ARG A 204 34.53 -45.57 36.08
CA ARG A 204 34.71 -47.00 35.85
C ARG A 204 35.92 -47.49 36.60
N MET A 205 35.70 -48.24 37.67
CA MET A 205 36.74 -48.89 38.46
C MET A 205 37.07 -50.23 37.80
N THR A 206 38.32 -50.42 37.39
CA THR A 206 38.76 -51.52 36.53
C THR A 206 39.69 -52.51 37.20
N GLU A 207 40.30 -52.14 38.32
CA GLU A 207 41.09 -53.07 39.16
C GLU A 207 40.80 -52.87 40.64
N LEU A 208 40.55 -53.98 41.35
CA LEU A 208 40.29 -53.97 42.80
C LEU A 208 41.58 -53.59 43.55
N GLY A 209 41.41 -52.84 44.65
CA GLY A 209 42.52 -52.50 45.54
C GLY A 209 43.13 -53.72 46.22
N ASP A 210 44.37 -53.56 46.68
CA ASP A 210 45.09 -54.61 47.40
C ASP A 210 44.58 -54.75 48.84
N VAL A 211 44.55 -55.99 49.33
CA VAL A 211 44.16 -56.32 50.70
C VAL A 211 45.31 -57.07 51.39
N PRO A 212 45.53 -56.88 52.69
CA PRO A 212 46.59 -57.58 53.42
C PRO A 212 46.49 -59.10 53.28
N ASN A 213 47.60 -59.77 52.97
CA ASN A 213 47.63 -61.22 52.95
C ASN A 213 47.68 -61.79 54.38
N LEU A 214 46.61 -62.47 54.81
CA LEU A 214 46.54 -63.12 56.12
C LEU A 214 46.53 -64.64 55.94
N PRO A 215 47.54 -65.37 56.44
CA PRO A 215 47.62 -66.83 56.25
C PRO A 215 46.39 -67.53 56.84
N GLY A 216 45.69 -68.31 56.00
CA GLY A 216 44.48 -69.05 56.35
C GLY A 216 43.19 -68.21 56.45
N ARG A 217 43.21 -66.93 56.10
CA ARG A 217 42.04 -66.03 56.14
C ARG A 217 41.92 -65.23 54.85
N ALA A 218 40.81 -65.40 54.13
CA ALA A 218 40.54 -64.61 52.92
C ALA A 218 39.76 -63.34 53.28
N LEU A 219 40.40 -62.18 53.13
CA LEU A 219 39.71 -60.89 53.19
C LEU A 219 38.87 -60.68 51.93
N SER A 220 37.74 -59.97 52.06
CA SER A 220 36.88 -59.65 50.92
C SER A 220 37.44 -58.45 50.15
N ARG A 221 37.48 -58.56 48.82
CA ARG A 221 37.79 -57.44 47.92
C ARG A 221 36.49 -56.89 47.36
N PHE A 222 36.32 -55.58 47.46
CA PHE A 222 35.15 -54.86 46.97
C PHE A 222 35.51 -53.38 46.84
N TYR A 223 34.70 -52.62 46.11
CA TYR A 223 34.77 -51.16 46.09
C TYR A 223 33.84 -50.59 47.15
N ALA A 224 34.29 -49.56 47.86
CA ALA A 224 33.46 -48.84 48.80
C ALA A 224 33.77 -47.35 48.82
N LEU A 225 32.73 -46.51 48.77
CA LEU A 225 32.83 -45.05 48.77
C LEU A 225 32.01 -44.46 49.90
N LYS A 226 32.67 -43.64 50.70
CA LYS A 226 32.08 -42.86 51.78
C LYS A 226 31.43 -41.58 51.26
N GLU A 227 32.05 -40.93 50.28
CA GLU A 227 31.55 -39.68 49.72
C GLU A 227 31.92 -39.57 48.24
N VAL A 228 30.99 -39.06 47.43
CA VAL A 228 31.27 -38.56 46.08
C VAL A 228 30.80 -37.12 46.02
N ARG A 229 31.68 -36.19 45.61
CA ARG A 229 31.33 -34.79 45.35
C ARG A 229 31.67 -34.42 43.92
N VAL A 230 30.68 -33.91 43.19
CA VAL A 230 30.83 -33.50 41.80
C VAL A 230 30.72 -31.98 41.76
N MET A 231 31.83 -31.29 41.94
CA MET A 231 31.86 -29.83 41.97
C MET A 231 31.78 -29.28 40.54
N GLY A 232 30.80 -28.43 40.30
CA GLY A 232 30.58 -27.83 39.00
C GLY A 232 29.61 -26.66 39.04
N SER A 233 29.41 -26.05 37.88
CA SER A 233 28.47 -24.95 37.68
C SER A 233 27.65 -25.18 36.41
N CYS A 234 26.64 -24.36 36.18
CA CYS A 234 25.92 -24.34 34.91
C CYS A 234 26.79 -23.76 33.79
N MET A 235 26.70 -24.35 32.59
CA MET A 235 27.48 -23.92 31.44
C MET A 235 26.85 -22.69 30.78
N CYS A 236 27.53 -21.54 30.80
CA CYS A 236 27.00 -20.28 30.25
C CYS A 236 27.93 -19.59 29.23
N HIS A 237 28.98 -20.28 28.74
CA HIS A 237 29.97 -19.76 27.78
C HIS A 237 30.60 -18.41 28.18
N GLY A 238 30.73 -18.13 29.48
CA GLY A 238 31.29 -16.88 30.00
C GLY A 238 30.33 -15.67 29.96
N HIS A 239 29.05 -15.88 29.63
CA HIS A 239 28.05 -14.80 29.52
C HIS A 239 27.09 -14.70 30.70
N ALA A 240 27.30 -15.44 31.79
CA ALA A 240 26.46 -15.33 32.99
C ALA A 240 27.24 -15.61 34.28
N ASN A 241 26.94 -14.85 35.32
CA ASN A 241 27.53 -15.01 36.66
C ASN A 241 26.64 -15.79 37.64
N ARG A 242 25.45 -16.24 37.21
CA ARG A 242 24.50 -17.00 38.02
C ARG A 242 23.51 -17.77 37.15
N CYS A 243 22.84 -18.75 37.77
CA CYS A 243 21.76 -19.50 37.16
C CYS A 243 20.47 -19.41 37.95
N LEU A 244 19.37 -19.37 37.21
CA LEU A 244 18.03 -19.14 37.72
C LEU A 244 17.33 -20.47 38.04
N PRO A 245 16.53 -20.52 39.12
CA PRO A 245 15.63 -21.63 39.38
C PRO A 245 14.65 -21.82 38.23
N VAL A 246 14.42 -23.08 37.83
CA VAL A 246 13.40 -23.38 36.81
C VAL A 246 12.02 -23.22 37.46
N HIS A 247 11.29 -22.18 37.08
CA HIS A 247 9.95 -21.91 37.61
C HIS A 247 8.95 -22.95 37.11
N HIS A 248 8.67 -23.98 37.93
CA HIS A 248 7.45 -24.76 37.79
C HIS A 248 6.28 -24.03 38.45
N ARG A 249 5.14 -23.96 37.76
CA ARG A 249 3.87 -23.31 38.15
C ARG A 249 3.17 -23.88 39.41
N ASN A 250 3.88 -24.54 40.32
CA ASN A 250 3.29 -25.10 41.54
C ASN A 250 3.91 -24.48 42.80
N PRO A 251 3.18 -23.61 43.52
CA PRO A 251 3.70 -22.90 44.69
C PRO A 251 3.66 -23.71 46.00
N LEU A 252 3.49 -25.03 45.97
CA LEU A 252 3.18 -25.81 47.19
C LEU A 252 4.36 -26.52 47.86
N PHE A 253 5.55 -26.62 47.27
CA PHE A 253 6.70 -27.22 47.96
C PHE A 253 8.03 -26.63 47.47
N THR A 254 8.31 -25.37 47.79
CA THR A 254 9.67 -24.83 47.66
C THR A 254 10.45 -25.18 48.92
N VAL A 255 10.76 -26.48 49.09
CA VAL A 255 11.88 -26.85 49.96
C VAL A 255 13.11 -26.20 49.32
N TYR A 256 13.85 -25.40 50.10
CA TYR A 256 15.15 -24.82 49.71
C TYR A 256 16.17 -25.95 49.52
N ILE A 257 16.00 -26.76 48.47
CA ILE A 257 17.02 -27.71 48.05
C ILE A 257 18.05 -26.86 47.29
N VAL A 258 19.24 -26.74 47.86
CA VAL A 258 20.39 -26.08 47.24
C VAL A 258 20.83 -26.93 46.04
N LYS A 259 20.12 -26.81 44.92
CA LYS A 259 20.37 -27.47 43.65
C LYS A 259 21.00 -26.47 42.69
N VAL A 260 22.08 -26.86 42.00
CA VAL A 260 22.62 -26.07 40.87
C VAL A 260 21.62 -26.16 39.71
N HIS A 261 21.05 -25.04 39.30
CA HIS A 261 20.07 -24.99 38.20
C HIS A 261 20.76 -24.80 36.84
N PRO A 262 20.20 -25.34 35.75
CA PRO A 262 20.82 -25.26 34.42
C PRO A 262 20.62 -23.93 33.69
N GLN A 263 19.55 -23.18 33.99
CA GLN A 263 19.18 -21.98 33.22
C GLN A 263 20.09 -20.80 33.57
N CYS A 264 20.92 -20.36 32.63
CA CYS A 264 21.75 -19.19 32.79
C CYS A 264 20.94 -17.89 32.81
N ASP A 265 21.36 -16.94 33.66
CA ASP A 265 20.91 -15.55 33.61
C ASP A 265 21.78 -14.77 32.63
N CYS A 266 21.50 -14.96 31.34
CA CYS A 266 22.36 -14.50 30.24
C CYS A 266 22.53 -12.98 30.22
N GLN A 267 23.80 -12.56 30.07
CA GLN A 267 24.24 -11.18 29.88
C GLN A 267 24.86 -11.02 28.49
N HIS A 268 25.60 -9.94 28.23
CA HIS A 268 26.29 -9.71 26.94
C HIS A 268 25.35 -9.76 25.72
N ASN A 269 24.06 -9.44 25.92
CA ASN A 269 22.99 -9.57 24.94
C ASN A 269 22.89 -10.98 24.31
N THR A 270 23.23 -12.01 25.08
CA THR A 270 23.05 -13.41 24.71
C THR A 270 21.72 -13.94 25.22
N ALA A 271 21.28 -15.07 24.68
CA ALA A 271 20.06 -15.76 25.03
C ALA A 271 20.24 -17.28 24.85
N GLY A 272 19.32 -18.06 25.40
CA GLY A 272 19.41 -19.52 25.42
C GLY A 272 19.43 -20.06 26.84
N VAL A 273 19.50 -21.38 26.98
CA VAL A 273 19.64 -22.02 28.31
C VAL A 273 21.07 -21.85 28.82
N HIS A 274 22.04 -21.86 27.90
CA HIS A 274 23.48 -21.80 28.13
C HIS A 274 24.11 -20.52 27.55
N CYS A 275 23.29 -19.54 27.14
CA CYS A 275 23.75 -18.33 26.47
C CYS A 275 24.46 -18.60 25.13
N GLU A 276 24.04 -19.67 24.45
CA GLU A 276 24.62 -20.24 23.23
C GLU A 276 24.26 -19.49 21.94
N ARG A 277 23.48 -18.40 22.03
CA ARG A 277 23.08 -17.57 20.90
C ARG A 277 22.91 -16.12 21.30
N CYS A 278 22.87 -15.22 20.32
CA CYS A 278 22.52 -13.82 20.57
C CYS A 278 21.02 -13.64 20.83
N MET A 279 20.68 -12.62 21.61
CA MET A 279 19.30 -12.19 21.83
C MET A 279 18.66 -11.72 20.52
N GLU A 280 17.32 -11.79 20.42
CA GLU A 280 16.59 -11.22 19.29
C GLU A 280 17.00 -9.75 19.08
N LEU A 281 17.25 -9.38 17.82
CA LEU A 281 17.75 -8.07 17.40
C LEU A 281 19.24 -7.78 17.70
N TYR A 282 20.02 -8.74 18.21
CA TYR A 282 21.45 -8.60 18.49
C TYR A 282 22.36 -9.47 17.62
N ASN A 283 21.92 -9.77 16.39
CA ASN A 283 22.62 -10.65 15.44
C ASN A 283 23.45 -9.88 14.41
N ASP A 284 24.05 -8.75 14.77
CA ASP A 284 24.84 -7.94 13.84
C ASP A 284 26.29 -8.43 13.69
N LEU A 285 26.74 -9.26 14.63
CA LEU A 285 28.03 -9.96 14.64
C LEU A 285 27.78 -11.45 14.95
N PRO A 286 28.67 -12.36 14.52
CA PRO A 286 28.55 -13.77 14.87
C PRO A 286 28.77 -13.96 16.37
N TRP A 287 27.98 -14.86 16.97
CA TRP A 287 28.11 -15.23 18.39
C TRP A 287 29.48 -15.88 18.66
N LYS A 288 30.06 -15.57 19.82
CA LYS A 288 31.30 -16.19 20.33
C LYS A 288 31.24 -16.28 21.86
N PRO A 289 31.87 -17.29 22.48
CA PRO A 289 32.03 -17.34 23.94
C PRO A 289 32.81 -16.12 24.44
N ALA A 290 32.58 -15.71 25.69
CA ALA A 290 33.31 -14.61 26.29
C ALA A 290 34.72 -15.03 26.72
N GLU A 291 35.70 -14.16 26.50
CA GLU A 291 37.11 -14.35 26.85
C GLU A 291 37.56 -13.36 27.94
N GLU A 292 38.76 -13.58 28.49
CA GLU A 292 39.35 -12.65 29.45
C GLU A 292 39.65 -11.31 28.77
N GLY A 293 39.05 -10.23 29.28
CA GLY A 293 39.18 -8.88 28.71
C GLY A 293 38.31 -8.58 27.49
N ASN A 294 37.62 -9.57 26.90
CA ASN A 294 36.67 -9.36 25.81
C ASN A 294 35.36 -10.16 26.03
N PRO A 295 34.25 -9.50 26.37
CA PRO A 295 32.98 -10.19 26.64
C PRO A 295 32.31 -10.77 25.38
N HIS A 296 32.79 -10.43 24.18
CA HIS A 296 32.17 -10.80 22.90
C HIS A 296 30.66 -10.50 22.85
N THR A 297 30.28 -9.35 23.42
CA THR A 297 28.89 -8.91 23.52
C THR A 297 28.22 -8.87 22.16
N CYS A 298 27.09 -9.57 22.04
CA CYS A 298 26.27 -9.55 20.84
C CYS A 298 25.83 -8.12 20.54
N ARG A 299 25.98 -7.71 19.27
CA ARG A 299 25.75 -6.33 18.85
C ARG A 299 24.37 -6.19 18.22
N ARG A 300 23.66 -5.14 18.64
CA ARG A 300 22.32 -4.81 18.14
C ARG A 300 22.37 -4.50 16.64
N CYS A 301 21.42 -5.04 15.87
CA CYS A 301 21.24 -4.68 14.47
C CYS A 301 20.66 -3.26 14.33
N GLU A 302 21.14 -2.52 13.34
CA GLU A 302 20.62 -1.22 12.99
C GLU A 302 19.42 -1.37 12.05
N CYS A 303 18.21 -1.32 12.62
CA CYS A 303 16.95 -1.50 11.91
C CYS A 303 16.07 -0.25 11.94
N ASN A 304 16.60 0.93 12.26
CA ASN A 304 15.84 2.19 12.35
C ASN A 304 14.58 2.07 13.23
N ASN A 305 14.62 1.27 14.31
CA ASN A 305 13.46 0.95 15.16
C ASN A 305 12.22 0.43 14.41
N HIS A 306 12.43 -0.24 13.27
CA HIS A 306 11.38 -0.80 12.44
C HIS A 306 11.38 -2.33 12.40
N ALA A 307 12.31 -2.99 13.07
CA ALA A 307 12.26 -4.43 13.28
C ALA A 307 12.52 -4.77 14.74
N GLN A 308 11.94 -5.88 15.19
CA GLN A 308 12.19 -6.47 16.51
C GLN A 308 13.13 -7.67 16.44
N ARG A 309 13.49 -8.09 15.22
CA ARG A 309 14.36 -9.25 14.96
C ARG A 309 15.26 -8.95 13.78
N CYS A 310 16.39 -9.62 13.77
CA CYS A 310 17.34 -9.65 12.67
C CYS A 310 18.09 -10.98 12.71
N HIS A 311 18.64 -11.41 11.57
CA HIS A 311 19.60 -12.50 11.52
C HIS A 311 20.96 -12.00 11.06
N PHE A 312 21.99 -12.81 11.29
CA PHE A 312 23.33 -12.57 10.80
C PHE A 312 23.48 -13.17 9.41
N ASP A 313 23.94 -12.37 8.45
CA ASP A 313 24.27 -12.79 7.09
C ASP A 313 25.80 -12.68 6.87
N PRO A 314 26.51 -13.80 6.64
CA PRO A 314 27.96 -13.79 6.39
C PRO A 314 28.38 -12.97 5.16
N ALA A 315 27.57 -12.96 4.10
CA ALA A 315 27.90 -12.23 2.87
C ALA A 315 27.78 -10.71 3.10
N VAL A 316 26.77 -10.26 3.85
CA VAL A 316 26.65 -8.85 4.26
C VAL A 316 27.82 -8.45 5.17
N TYR A 317 28.20 -9.33 6.09
CA TYR A 317 29.35 -9.11 6.97
C TYR A 317 30.66 -8.95 6.20
N GLU A 318 30.95 -9.83 5.24
CA GLU A 318 32.14 -9.73 4.40
C GLU A 318 32.12 -8.47 3.52
N ALA A 319 30.98 -8.15 2.90
CA ALA A 319 30.81 -6.95 2.09
C ALA A 319 31.00 -5.65 2.89
N SER A 320 30.71 -5.67 4.19
CA SER A 320 30.94 -4.54 5.11
C SER A 320 32.40 -4.40 5.58
N GLY A 321 33.32 -5.27 5.12
CA GLY A 321 34.69 -5.33 5.64
C GLY A 321 34.76 -5.91 7.04
N GLN A 322 33.92 -6.92 7.33
CA GLN A 322 33.81 -7.57 8.64
C GLN A 322 33.41 -6.60 9.76
N THR A 323 32.57 -5.61 9.43
CA THR A 323 32.11 -4.62 10.40
C THR A 323 30.69 -4.82 10.85
N SER A 324 29.74 -5.26 10.02
CA SER A 324 28.30 -5.44 10.31
C SER A 324 27.65 -6.43 9.34
N GLY A 325 26.96 -7.43 9.87
CA GLY A 325 26.29 -8.49 9.11
C GLY A 325 24.80 -8.63 9.40
N GLY A 326 24.22 -7.76 10.22
CA GLY A 326 22.82 -7.84 10.61
C GLY A 326 21.87 -7.47 9.49
N VAL A 327 20.87 -8.32 9.24
CA VAL A 327 19.77 -8.08 8.30
C VAL A 327 18.44 -8.14 9.05
N CYS A 328 17.68 -7.05 8.99
CA CYS A 328 16.43 -6.88 9.71
C CYS A 328 15.32 -7.76 9.12
N GLU A 329 14.48 -8.30 10.00
CA GLU A 329 13.37 -9.18 9.61
C GLU A 329 12.03 -8.51 9.88
N SER A 330 11.09 -8.68 8.93
CA SER A 330 9.72 -8.18 9.05
C SER A 330 9.66 -6.68 9.36
N CYS A 331 10.28 -5.86 8.50
CA CYS A 331 10.25 -4.40 8.61
C CYS A 331 8.80 -3.88 8.77
N GLN A 332 8.57 -3.16 9.86
CA GLN A 332 7.32 -2.53 10.24
C GLN A 332 7.24 -1.12 9.66
N HIS A 333 6.13 -0.42 9.94
CA HIS A 333 5.94 0.99 9.54
C HIS A 333 6.10 1.24 8.03
N HIS A 334 5.77 0.23 7.22
CA HIS A 334 5.88 0.28 5.76
C HIS A 334 7.29 0.61 5.25
N THR A 335 8.29 0.09 5.95
CA THR A 335 9.68 0.16 5.54
C THR A 335 10.16 -1.14 4.92
N THR A 336 11.28 -1.08 4.22
CA THR A 336 11.92 -2.19 3.50
C THR A 336 13.43 -1.99 3.46
N GLY A 337 14.14 -2.98 2.94
CA GLY A 337 15.61 -3.01 2.88
C GLY A 337 16.23 -3.75 4.08
N PRO A 338 17.54 -4.06 4.00
CA PRO A 338 18.23 -4.86 5.01
C PRO A 338 18.31 -4.16 6.37
N LYS A 339 18.15 -2.82 6.41
CA LYS A 339 18.15 -2.00 7.62
C LYS A 339 16.80 -1.32 7.88
N CYS A 340 15.76 -1.70 7.15
CA CYS A 340 14.47 -1.00 7.16
C CYS A 340 14.63 0.51 6.93
N ASP A 341 15.53 0.89 6.04
CA ASP A 341 16.00 2.25 5.78
C ASP A 341 15.35 2.88 4.53
N GLN A 342 14.42 2.16 3.90
CA GLN A 342 13.70 2.58 2.71
C GLN A 342 12.20 2.41 2.92
N CYS A 343 11.38 3.18 2.22
CA CYS A 343 9.94 2.96 2.23
C CYS A 343 9.56 1.82 1.29
N ALA A 344 8.62 0.99 1.72
CA ALA A 344 8.08 -0.10 0.91
C ALA A 344 7.35 0.46 -0.33
N PRO A 345 7.23 -0.33 -1.42
CA PRO A 345 6.48 0.05 -2.62
C PRO A 345 5.09 0.62 -2.30
N GLY A 346 4.76 1.78 -2.89
CA GLY A 346 3.52 2.52 -2.60
C GLY A 346 3.58 3.50 -1.43
N TYR A 347 4.74 3.62 -0.77
CA TYR A 347 5.01 4.61 0.27
C TYR A 347 6.20 5.50 -0.13
N GLN A 348 6.22 6.72 0.39
CA GLN A 348 7.31 7.67 0.20
C GLN A 348 7.83 8.17 1.55
N PRO A 349 9.10 8.60 1.64
CA PRO A 349 9.64 9.22 2.84
C PRO A 349 8.83 10.45 3.23
N ASN A 350 8.50 10.57 4.50
CA ASN A 350 7.83 11.73 5.06
C ASN A 350 8.85 12.85 5.26
N PRO A 351 8.79 13.96 4.51
CA PRO A 351 9.78 15.03 4.63
C PRO A 351 9.74 15.77 5.99
N ARG A 352 8.74 15.47 6.83
CA ARG A 352 8.61 16.03 8.19
C ARG A 352 8.98 15.06 9.30
N SER A 353 9.35 13.83 8.97
CA SER A 353 9.75 12.82 9.94
C SER A 353 11.15 12.28 9.64
N GLN A 354 11.69 11.51 10.57
CA GLN A 354 12.98 10.82 10.44
C GLN A 354 12.73 9.33 10.24
N MET A 355 13.68 8.63 9.60
CA MET A 355 13.54 7.20 9.27
C MET A 355 13.45 6.30 10.52
N ASP A 356 13.80 6.77 11.71
CA ASP A 356 13.67 6.00 12.95
C ASP A 356 12.26 6.03 13.57
N ARG A 357 11.35 6.86 13.03
CA ARG A 357 10.00 7.08 13.59
C ARG A 357 8.93 6.26 12.87
N PRO A 358 7.86 5.83 13.56
CA PRO A 358 6.77 5.07 12.94
C PRO A 358 6.06 5.75 11.76
N ASP A 359 6.16 7.08 11.65
CA ASP A 359 5.57 7.90 10.59
C ASP A 359 6.58 8.30 9.50
N ALA A 360 7.73 7.62 9.44
CA ALA A 360 8.79 7.80 8.44
C ALA A 360 8.28 7.62 7.01
N CYS A 361 7.34 6.71 6.78
CA CYS A 361 6.80 6.40 5.47
C CYS A 361 5.31 6.72 5.38
N ILE A 362 4.96 7.62 4.45
CA ILE A 362 3.58 8.01 4.16
C ILE A 362 3.11 7.38 2.86
N ARG A 363 1.84 7.01 2.80
CA ARG A 363 1.27 6.43 1.58
C ARG A 363 1.35 7.43 0.43
N CYS A 364 1.77 6.97 -0.73
CA CYS A 364 1.69 7.74 -1.96
C CYS A 364 0.22 8.06 -2.28
N VAL A 365 -0.06 9.30 -2.67
CA VAL A 365 -1.40 9.72 -3.10
C VAL A 365 -1.31 10.17 -4.55
N CYS A 366 -1.48 9.24 -5.47
CA CYS A 366 -1.52 9.51 -6.91
C CYS A 366 -2.93 9.33 -7.46
N SER A 367 -3.36 10.22 -8.35
CA SER A 367 -4.64 10.11 -9.05
C SER A 367 -4.59 8.96 -10.05
N ALA A 368 -5.51 8.00 -9.91
CA ALA A 368 -5.63 6.89 -10.86
C ALA A 368 -5.94 7.36 -12.29
N GLU A 369 -6.66 8.47 -12.43
CA GLU A 369 -7.03 9.05 -13.73
C GLU A 369 -5.82 9.68 -14.44
N GLY A 370 -4.94 10.33 -13.67
CA GLY A 370 -3.85 11.14 -14.19
C GLY A 370 -2.47 10.51 -14.14
N SER A 371 -2.28 9.41 -13.43
CA SER A 371 -1.01 8.67 -13.38
C SER A 371 -0.94 7.57 -14.44
N LEU A 372 0.27 7.28 -14.93
CA LEU A 372 0.52 6.21 -15.91
C LEU A 372 0.23 4.82 -15.33
N ASN A 373 0.51 4.61 -14.05
CA ASN A 373 0.41 3.31 -13.37
C ASN A 373 -0.88 3.16 -12.54
N GLY A 374 -1.98 3.79 -12.95
CA GLY A 374 -3.28 3.63 -12.28
C GLY A 374 -3.30 4.07 -10.80
N GLY A 375 -2.45 5.03 -10.41
CA GLY A 375 -2.36 5.56 -9.05
C GLY A 375 -1.23 5.00 -8.19
N ARG A 376 -0.34 4.18 -8.76
CA ARG A 376 0.90 3.74 -8.08
C ARG A 376 2.04 4.75 -8.31
N CYS A 377 2.75 5.08 -7.23
CA CYS A 377 3.97 5.90 -7.31
C CYS A 377 5.19 5.05 -7.69
N ASP A 378 6.25 5.72 -8.10
CA ASP A 378 7.56 5.11 -8.32
C ASP A 378 8.13 4.51 -7.02
N ASP A 379 8.63 3.28 -7.09
CA ASP A 379 9.02 2.51 -5.89
C ASP A 379 10.31 3.03 -5.20
N VAL A 380 11.10 3.87 -5.89
CA VAL A 380 12.37 4.42 -5.38
C VAL A 380 12.21 5.86 -4.91
N THR A 381 11.55 6.68 -5.73
CA THR A 381 11.38 8.12 -5.48
C THR A 381 10.10 8.45 -4.73
N GLY A 382 9.11 7.55 -4.71
CA GLY A 382 7.80 7.79 -4.13
C GLY A 382 6.95 8.82 -4.90
N SER A 383 7.42 9.25 -6.07
CA SER A 383 6.78 10.29 -6.89
C SER A 383 5.74 9.71 -7.85
N CYS A 384 4.67 10.46 -8.10
CA CYS A 384 3.63 10.07 -9.06
C CYS A 384 4.07 10.38 -10.49
N THR A 385 4.11 9.37 -11.36
CA THR A 385 4.41 9.57 -12.78
C THR A 385 3.15 9.98 -13.55
N CYS A 386 3.06 11.24 -13.93
CA CYS A 386 1.86 11.79 -14.58
C CYS A 386 1.80 11.48 -16.07
N LYS A 387 0.58 11.28 -16.59
CA LYS A 387 0.29 11.22 -18.02
C LYS A 387 0.68 12.54 -18.71
N ALA A 388 0.95 12.50 -20.01
CA ALA A 388 1.60 13.58 -20.75
C ALA A 388 0.95 14.98 -20.60
N LYS A 389 -0.39 15.05 -20.49
CA LYS A 389 -1.16 16.31 -20.40
C LYS A 389 -1.64 16.62 -18.97
N VAL A 390 -1.08 15.94 -17.97
CA VAL A 390 -1.42 16.05 -16.54
C VAL A 390 -0.20 16.56 -15.78
N GLU A 391 -0.41 17.31 -14.70
CA GLU A 391 0.66 17.83 -13.84
C GLU A 391 0.28 17.75 -12.35
N GLY A 392 1.18 18.25 -11.48
CA GLY A 392 1.04 18.22 -10.03
C GLY A 392 1.66 16.98 -9.37
N PRO A 393 2.03 17.06 -8.07
CA PRO A 393 2.71 15.97 -7.36
C PRO A 393 1.84 14.72 -7.20
N ARG A 394 0.52 14.85 -7.37
CA ARG A 394 -0.46 13.77 -7.30
C ARG A 394 -1.06 13.41 -8.67
N CYS A 395 -0.62 14.06 -9.74
CA CYS A 395 -1.20 13.92 -11.08
C CYS A 395 -2.72 14.15 -11.12
N ASP A 396 -3.20 15.11 -10.33
CA ASP A 396 -4.62 15.37 -10.09
C ASP A 396 -5.18 16.56 -10.89
N ARG A 397 -4.36 17.19 -11.74
CA ARG A 397 -4.72 18.38 -12.50
C ARG A 397 -4.24 18.32 -13.95
N CYS A 398 -5.04 18.86 -14.85
CA CYS A 398 -4.62 19.04 -16.23
C CYS A 398 -3.57 20.14 -16.35
N LYS A 399 -2.60 19.95 -17.26
CA LYS A 399 -1.68 21.01 -17.65
C LYS A 399 -2.44 22.21 -18.20
N ARG A 400 -1.87 23.40 -18.11
CA ARG A 400 -2.41 24.62 -18.75
C ARG A 400 -2.78 24.35 -20.21
N GLY A 401 -3.94 24.86 -20.64
CA GLY A 401 -4.46 24.63 -21.99
C GLY A 401 -5.04 23.23 -22.22
N HIS A 402 -5.32 22.47 -21.15
CA HIS A 402 -6.00 21.17 -21.21
C HIS A 402 -7.10 21.06 -20.15
N TYR A 403 -8.08 20.19 -20.37
CA TYR A 403 -9.21 19.98 -19.47
C TYR A 403 -9.70 18.52 -19.49
N GLY A 404 -10.55 18.18 -18.52
CA GLY A 404 -11.31 16.93 -18.50
C GLY A 404 -10.43 15.73 -18.22
N LEU A 405 -9.85 15.70 -17.01
CA LEU A 405 -9.07 14.56 -16.53
C LEU A 405 -9.94 13.30 -16.51
N SER A 406 -9.45 12.21 -17.11
CA SER A 406 -10.21 10.95 -17.18
C SER A 406 -9.29 9.73 -17.32
N THR A 407 -9.69 8.60 -16.72
CA THR A 407 -9.02 7.31 -16.88
C THR A 407 -8.96 6.84 -18.33
N SER A 408 -10.04 7.05 -19.10
CA SER A 408 -10.16 6.60 -20.49
C SER A 408 -9.26 7.38 -21.46
N ASN A 409 -8.81 8.57 -21.06
CA ASN A 409 -7.87 9.36 -21.85
C ASN A 409 -6.43 8.88 -21.56
N LEU A 410 -5.77 8.32 -22.58
CA LEU A 410 -4.38 7.86 -22.50
C LEU A 410 -3.40 8.99 -22.15
N LEU A 411 -3.71 10.23 -22.56
CA LEU A 411 -2.91 11.41 -22.25
C LEU A 411 -3.38 12.13 -20.97
N GLY A 412 -4.46 11.64 -20.35
CA GLY A 412 -5.08 12.14 -19.13
C GLY A 412 -6.08 13.27 -19.38
N CYS A 413 -5.67 14.31 -20.11
CA CYS A 413 -6.52 15.47 -20.40
C CYS A 413 -6.62 15.78 -21.91
N SER A 414 -7.68 16.46 -22.31
CA SER A 414 -7.94 16.92 -23.67
C SER A 414 -7.45 18.35 -23.87
N LYS A 415 -6.94 18.69 -25.07
CA LYS A 415 -6.47 20.06 -25.36
C LYS A 415 -7.66 21.03 -25.45
N CYS A 416 -7.53 22.24 -24.90
CA CYS A 416 -8.49 23.32 -25.10
C CYS A 416 -8.50 23.76 -26.58
N SER A 417 -9.68 24.05 -27.12
CA SER A 417 -9.86 24.55 -28.49
C SER A 417 -10.34 26.01 -28.48
N CYS A 418 -9.68 26.87 -27.70
CA CYS A 418 -10.07 28.28 -27.57
C CYS A 418 -9.81 29.05 -28.87
N SER A 419 -10.82 29.78 -29.36
CA SER A 419 -10.72 30.64 -30.54
C SER A 419 -9.73 31.76 -30.31
N LEU A 420 -8.79 31.94 -31.24
CA LEU A 420 -7.73 32.95 -31.14
C LEU A 420 -8.31 34.39 -31.12
N SER A 421 -9.33 34.66 -31.93
CA SER A 421 -9.98 35.97 -31.98
C SER A 421 -10.99 36.17 -30.85
N GLY A 422 -11.70 35.11 -30.43
CA GLY A 422 -12.82 35.22 -29.50
C GLY A 422 -12.49 34.96 -28.02
N SER A 423 -11.34 34.35 -27.72
CA SER A 423 -10.90 34.11 -26.34
C SER A 423 -9.88 35.16 -25.88
N LEU A 424 -9.83 35.41 -24.57
CA LEU A 424 -8.80 36.26 -23.95
C LEU A 424 -7.45 35.55 -23.83
N THR A 425 -7.47 34.24 -23.61
CA THR A 425 -6.28 33.38 -23.50
C THR A 425 -6.54 32.03 -24.17
N ASP A 426 -5.48 31.27 -24.43
CA ASP A 426 -5.54 29.88 -24.90
C ASP A 426 -5.83 28.86 -23.78
N ALA A 427 -5.85 29.31 -22.53
CA ALA A 427 -6.23 28.52 -21.38
C ALA A 427 -7.76 28.47 -21.22
N CYS A 428 -8.26 27.28 -20.86
CA CYS A 428 -9.64 27.04 -20.52
C CYS A 428 -9.78 26.47 -19.11
N ASP A 429 -11.00 26.46 -18.59
CA ASP A 429 -11.31 25.83 -17.30
C ASP A 429 -10.91 24.34 -17.32
N PRO A 430 -10.11 23.86 -16.34
CA PRO A 430 -9.53 22.53 -16.39
C PRO A 430 -10.55 21.39 -16.21
N LEU A 431 -11.77 21.68 -15.76
CA LEU A 431 -12.82 20.69 -15.56
C LEU A 431 -13.77 20.65 -16.77
N THR A 432 -14.31 21.80 -17.15
CA THR A 432 -15.37 21.95 -18.16
C THR A 432 -14.82 22.21 -19.56
N GLY A 433 -13.58 22.67 -19.68
CA GLY A 433 -12.99 23.11 -20.94
C GLY A 433 -13.52 24.45 -21.46
N GLN A 434 -14.24 25.23 -20.63
CA GLN A 434 -14.77 26.54 -21.00
C GLN A 434 -13.66 27.57 -21.15
N CYS A 435 -13.52 28.15 -22.33
CA CYS A 435 -12.58 29.24 -22.60
C CYS A 435 -13.10 30.57 -22.04
N LEU A 436 -12.18 31.45 -21.68
CA LEU A 436 -12.52 32.79 -21.21
C LEU A 436 -12.83 33.70 -22.41
N CYS A 437 -14.12 33.85 -22.73
CA CYS A 437 -14.56 34.60 -23.91
C CYS A 437 -14.40 36.11 -23.75
N ARG A 438 -14.05 36.78 -24.85
CA ARG A 438 -14.12 38.23 -24.99
C ARG A 438 -15.58 38.71 -24.96
N PRO A 439 -15.84 40.00 -24.69
CA PRO A 439 -17.20 40.54 -24.74
C PRO A 439 -17.91 40.18 -26.05
N HIS A 440 -19.17 39.75 -25.94
CA HIS A 440 -20.03 39.35 -27.05
C HIS A 440 -19.63 38.05 -27.79
N PHE A 441 -18.59 37.34 -27.34
CA PHE A 441 -18.33 35.96 -27.75
C PHE A 441 -18.93 34.99 -26.73
N LEU A 442 -19.46 33.85 -27.20
CA LEU A 442 -20.01 32.78 -26.39
C LEU A 442 -19.66 31.40 -26.94
N GLY A 443 -20.06 30.37 -26.21
CA GLY A 443 -19.72 28.98 -26.50
C GLY A 443 -18.46 28.55 -25.75
N ARG A 444 -18.23 27.24 -25.69
CA ARG A 444 -17.11 26.65 -24.95
C ARG A 444 -15.76 27.10 -25.49
N THR A 445 -15.68 27.27 -26.80
CA THR A 445 -14.49 27.64 -27.58
C THR A 445 -14.45 29.13 -27.92
N CYS A 446 -15.47 29.91 -27.54
CA CYS A 446 -15.61 31.33 -27.84
C CYS A 446 -15.54 31.66 -29.34
N ASP A 447 -16.14 30.82 -30.17
CA ASP A 447 -16.17 30.96 -31.63
C ASP A 447 -17.46 31.59 -32.17
N GLN A 448 -18.49 31.70 -31.33
CA GLN A 448 -19.81 32.21 -31.71
C GLN A 448 -20.06 33.59 -31.11
N CYS A 449 -20.77 34.45 -31.84
CA CYS A 449 -21.22 35.73 -31.30
C CYS A 449 -22.51 35.57 -30.48
N SER A 450 -22.68 36.43 -29.48
CA SER A 450 -23.91 36.52 -28.70
C SER A 450 -25.10 36.92 -29.56
N LYS A 451 -26.32 36.55 -29.15
CA LYS A 451 -27.56 36.96 -29.83
C LYS A 451 -27.57 38.49 -30.00
N GLY A 452 -27.94 38.95 -31.19
CA GLY A 452 -27.89 40.37 -31.55
C GLY A 452 -26.51 40.88 -32.00
N TYR A 453 -25.52 39.98 -32.16
CA TYR A 453 -24.19 40.27 -32.69
C TYR A 453 -23.81 39.26 -33.78
N TRP A 454 -22.94 39.69 -34.71
CA TRP A 454 -22.42 38.89 -35.81
C TRP A 454 -20.93 39.16 -36.01
N LYS A 455 -20.22 38.30 -36.77
CA LYS A 455 -18.78 38.44 -37.02
C LYS A 455 -18.50 38.81 -38.49
N PRO A 456 -18.19 40.08 -38.80
CA PRO A 456 -17.76 40.47 -40.15
C PRO A 456 -16.47 39.77 -40.56
N SER A 457 -16.32 39.41 -41.84
CA SER A 457 -15.13 38.68 -42.34
C SER A 457 -13.81 39.42 -42.16
N GLN A 458 -13.83 40.74 -42.00
CA GLN A 458 -12.64 41.59 -41.82
C GLN A 458 -12.44 42.04 -40.35
N SER A 459 -13.30 41.62 -39.42
CA SER A 459 -13.28 42.04 -38.03
C SER A 459 -13.02 40.85 -37.10
N ASP A 460 -12.09 41.02 -36.17
CA ASP A 460 -11.81 40.05 -35.10
C ASP A 460 -12.79 40.14 -33.93
N ARG A 461 -13.79 41.04 -34.00
CA ARG A 461 -14.76 41.30 -32.94
C ARG A 461 -16.18 41.02 -33.40
N CYS A 462 -17.01 40.60 -32.46
CA CYS A 462 -18.45 40.55 -32.68
C CYS A 462 -19.01 41.97 -32.69
N GLU A 463 -19.70 42.32 -33.76
CA GLU A 463 -20.33 43.62 -33.95
C GLU A 463 -21.84 43.50 -33.78
N PRO A 464 -22.52 44.53 -33.25
CA PRO A 464 -23.97 44.50 -33.11
C PRO A 464 -24.64 44.37 -34.47
N CYS A 465 -25.73 43.60 -34.54
CA CYS A 465 -26.55 43.44 -35.73
C CYS A 465 -27.16 44.78 -36.19
N SER A 466 -27.52 45.64 -35.23
CA SER A 466 -28.16 46.93 -35.47
C SER A 466 -29.47 46.83 -36.28
N CYS A 467 -30.25 45.75 -36.09
CA CYS A 467 -31.56 45.61 -36.70
C CYS A 467 -32.51 46.72 -36.23
N ASP A 468 -33.29 47.30 -37.16
CA ASP A 468 -34.29 48.30 -36.81
C ASP A 468 -35.36 47.69 -35.88
N PRO A 469 -35.60 48.25 -34.68
CA PRO A 469 -36.47 47.64 -33.67
C PRO A 469 -37.95 47.61 -34.08
N THR A 470 -38.37 48.46 -35.02
CA THR A 470 -39.76 48.54 -35.50
C THR A 470 -40.00 47.76 -36.79
N ARG A 471 -38.96 47.63 -37.62
CA ARG A 471 -39.04 47.11 -39.00
C ARG A 471 -38.42 45.73 -39.16
N SER A 472 -37.67 45.25 -38.17
CA SER A 472 -37.26 43.87 -38.08
C SER A 472 -38.26 43.04 -37.26
N ARG A 473 -38.21 41.72 -37.42
CA ARG A 473 -38.95 40.77 -36.57
C ARG A 473 -38.24 40.49 -35.25
N SER A 474 -36.93 40.67 -35.22
CA SER A 474 -36.07 40.47 -34.04
C SER A 474 -34.77 41.26 -34.19
N ASP A 475 -34.11 41.51 -33.06
CA ASP A 475 -32.74 42.03 -32.97
C ASP A 475 -31.66 41.00 -33.38
N ILE A 476 -32.04 39.73 -33.51
CA ILE A 476 -31.18 38.64 -33.99
C ILE A 476 -30.99 38.75 -35.51
N CYS A 477 -29.73 38.74 -35.95
CA CYS A 477 -29.32 38.62 -37.34
C CYS A 477 -28.53 37.34 -37.60
N ASP A 478 -28.30 37.03 -38.88
CA ASP A 478 -27.44 35.93 -39.30
C ASP A 478 -25.99 36.14 -38.81
N GLN A 479 -25.39 35.10 -38.21
CA GLN A 479 -24.11 35.23 -37.50
C GLN A 479 -22.90 35.50 -38.42
N LEU A 480 -23.01 35.20 -39.72
CA LEU A 480 -21.94 35.35 -40.71
C LEU A 480 -22.12 36.58 -41.60
N THR A 481 -23.35 36.85 -42.03
CA THR A 481 -23.69 37.93 -42.97
C THR A 481 -24.20 39.19 -42.27
N GLY A 482 -24.65 39.09 -41.02
CA GLY A 482 -25.26 40.18 -40.27
C GLY A 482 -26.67 40.54 -40.72
N GLN A 483 -27.29 39.75 -41.61
CA GLN A 483 -28.60 40.05 -42.18
C GLN A 483 -29.72 39.89 -41.14
N CYS A 484 -30.48 40.96 -40.89
CA CYS A 484 -31.66 40.95 -40.03
C CYS A 484 -32.89 40.40 -40.75
N LEU A 485 -33.82 39.82 -39.98
CA LEU A 485 -35.09 39.34 -40.53
C LEU A 485 -36.10 40.49 -40.66
N CYS A 486 -36.23 41.05 -41.85
CA CYS A 486 -37.08 42.21 -42.11
C CYS A 486 -38.57 41.88 -42.19
N ARG A 487 -39.41 42.81 -41.74
CA ARG A 487 -40.87 42.77 -41.95
C ARG A 487 -41.20 43.05 -43.42
N PRO A 488 -42.37 42.60 -43.92
CA PRO A 488 -42.79 42.92 -45.29
C PRO A 488 -42.75 44.44 -45.56
N GLY A 489 -42.16 44.84 -46.68
CA GLY A 489 -42.01 46.26 -47.06
C GLY A 489 -40.68 46.91 -46.66
N PHE A 490 -39.75 46.17 -46.03
CA PHE A 490 -38.42 46.65 -45.64
C PHE A 490 -37.33 45.67 -46.06
N ALA A 491 -36.14 46.19 -46.37
CA ALA A 491 -34.98 45.43 -46.82
C ALA A 491 -33.65 46.06 -46.32
N GLY A 492 -32.53 45.57 -46.83
CA GLY A 492 -31.19 45.91 -46.35
C GLY A 492 -30.77 45.08 -45.13
N ARG A 493 -29.47 45.13 -44.80
CA ARG A 493 -28.89 44.34 -43.69
C ARG A 493 -29.60 44.60 -42.37
N THR A 494 -29.93 45.87 -42.10
CA THR A 494 -30.53 46.37 -40.86
C THR A 494 -32.04 46.65 -40.95
N CYS A 495 -32.71 46.32 -42.06
CA CYS A 495 -34.14 46.57 -42.29
C CYS A 495 -34.55 48.06 -42.29
N ASN A 496 -33.61 48.94 -42.63
CA ASN A 496 -33.80 50.37 -42.76
C ASN A 496 -33.79 50.84 -44.23
N GLU A 497 -33.72 49.93 -45.19
CA GLU A 497 -33.77 50.25 -46.62
C GLU A 497 -35.14 49.83 -47.19
N CYS A 498 -35.54 50.48 -48.28
CA CYS A 498 -36.69 50.02 -49.04
C CYS A 498 -36.32 48.77 -49.87
N PRO A 499 -37.25 47.82 -50.06
CA PRO A 499 -37.07 46.66 -50.93
C PRO A 499 -36.63 47.03 -52.34
N ASP A 500 -35.94 46.10 -53.01
CA ASP A 500 -35.56 46.27 -54.40
C ASP A 500 -36.78 46.64 -55.26
N ASN A 501 -36.58 47.53 -56.24
CA ASN A 501 -37.64 48.07 -57.11
C ASN A 501 -38.69 48.96 -56.42
N THR A 502 -38.39 49.50 -55.24
CA THR A 502 -39.19 50.52 -54.54
C THR A 502 -38.32 51.71 -54.12
N TYR A 503 -38.93 52.90 -54.00
CA TYR A 503 -38.25 54.14 -53.64
C TYR A 503 -39.07 54.92 -52.62
N GLY A 504 -38.43 55.79 -51.85
CA GLY A 504 -39.10 56.62 -50.84
C GLY A 504 -38.20 56.92 -49.66
N ASP A 505 -38.68 57.76 -48.75
CA ASP A 505 -37.99 57.99 -47.48
C ASP A 505 -38.21 56.79 -46.57
N PRO A 506 -37.14 56.05 -46.20
CA PRO A 506 -37.27 54.95 -45.29
C PRO A 506 -37.97 55.37 -43.99
N LEU A 507 -37.80 56.59 -43.48
CA LEU A 507 -38.34 57.03 -42.20
C LEU A 507 -39.88 57.21 -42.18
N ILE A 508 -40.53 57.39 -43.34
CA ILE A 508 -41.94 57.76 -43.42
C ILE A 508 -42.79 56.62 -43.98
N ASP A 509 -42.49 56.16 -45.20
CA ASP A 509 -43.26 55.12 -45.88
C ASP A 509 -42.48 54.64 -47.14
N CYS A 510 -42.05 53.37 -47.19
CA CYS A 510 -41.50 52.76 -48.40
C CYS A 510 -42.61 52.31 -49.39
N GLN A 511 -43.88 52.57 -49.06
CA GLN A 511 -45.04 51.98 -49.72
C GLN A 511 -45.81 52.97 -50.60
N ARG A 512 -45.10 53.77 -51.39
CA ARG A 512 -45.73 54.56 -52.47
C ARG A 512 -44.96 54.42 -53.77
N GLU A 513 -45.40 53.41 -54.52
CA GLU A 513 -45.10 53.12 -55.93
C GLU A 513 -43.82 52.31 -56.18
N SER A 514 -43.99 51.11 -56.77
CA SER A 514 -42.90 50.37 -57.40
C SER A 514 -42.30 51.24 -58.50
N CYS A 515 -40.98 51.25 -58.62
CA CYS A 515 -40.31 51.96 -59.70
C CYS A 515 -40.86 51.48 -61.05
N ARG A 516 -41.56 52.37 -61.77
CA ARG A 516 -42.21 52.04 -63.05
C ARG A 516 -41.18 52.05 -64.18
N CYS A 517 -40.02 51.45 -63.97
CA CYS A 517 -38.94 51.41 -64.93
C CYS A 517 -39.00 50.12 -65.76
N ASN A 518 -38.53 50.18 -66.99
CA ASN A 518 -38.38 49.01 -67.83
C ASN A 518 -37.08 48.30 -67.48
N THR A 519 -37.17 47.09 -66.94
CA THR A 519 -36.02 46.32 -66.43
C THR A 519 -34.96 46.01 -67.50
N GLU A 520 -35.36 45.94 -68.77
CA GLU A 520 -34.45 45.76 -69.91
C GLU A 520 -33.58 47.01 -70.15
N GLY A 521 -34.12 48.20 -69.83
CA GLY A 521 -33.48 49.48 -70.09
C GLY A 521 -32.76 50.11 -68.89
N THR A 522 -32.84 49.50 -67.70
CA THR A 522 -32.27 50.04 -66.46
C THR A 522 -31.00 49.32 -66.01
N LEU A 523 -30.18 50.02 -65.21
CA LEU A 523 -29.08 49.43 -64.43
C LEU A 523 -29.62 48.47 -63.34
N PRO A 524 -28.78 47.62 -62.71
CA PRO A 524 -29.22 46.64 -61.70
C PRO A 524 -29.99 47.23 -60.51
N GLU A 525 -29.72 48.49 -60.16
CA GLU A 525 -30.40 49.20 -59.07
C GLU A 525 -31.80 49.73 -59.47
N VAL A 526 -32.24 49.50 -60.73
CA VAL A 526 -33.55 49.83 -61.35
C VAL A 526 -33.92 51.32 -61.34
N CYS A 527 -33.94 51.94 -60.17
CA CYS A 527 -34.30 53.34 -59.93
C CYS A 527 -33.51 53.90 -58.74
N ASP A 528 -33.38 55.22 -58.71
CA ASP A 528 -32.83 55.93 -57.57
C ASP A 528 -33.74 55.75 -56.33
N LYS A 529 -33.19 55.20 -55.24
CA LYS A 529 -33.96 54.82 -54.04
C LYS A 529 -34.61 56.00 -53.31
N GLN A 530 -34.18 57.24 -53.55
CA GLN A 530 -34.73 58.44 -52.91
C GLN A 530 -35.76 59.17 -53.80
N THR A 531 -35.48 59.28 -55.09
CA THR A 531 -36.26 60.08 -56.04
C THR A 531 -37.20 59.26 -56.91
N GLY A 532 -36.99 57.94 -57.00
CA GLY A 532 -37.75 57.05 -57.89
C GLY A 532 -37.43 57.18 -59.37
N THR A 533 -36.41 57.97 -59.70
CA THR A 533 -35.99 58.20 -61.09
C THR A 533 -35.35 56.93 -61.65
N CYS A 534 -35.84 56.43 -62.77
CA CYS A 534 -35.30 55.25 -63.42
C CYS A 534 -33.85 55.48 -63.87
N LEU A 535 -32.95 54.59 -63.48
CA LEU A 535 -31.53 54.69 -63.80
C LEU A 535 -31.28 54.00 -65.16
N CYS A 536 -31.42 54.75 -66.25
CA CYS A 536 -31.32 54.21 -67.60
C CYS A 536 -29.88 53.80 -67.95
N ARG A 537 -29.75 52.67 -68.65
CA ARG A 537 -28.46 52.27 -69.24
C ARG A 537 -28.01 53.30 -70.27
N PRO A 538 -26.69 53.47 -70.46
CA PRO A 538 -26.15 54.40 -71.44
C PRO A 538 -26.75 54.17 -72.84
N GLY A 539 -27.35 55.20 -73.42
CA GLY A 539 -27.98 55.13 -74.75
C GLY A 539 -29.48 54.85 -74.76
N ILE A 540 -30.06 54.53 -73.61
CA ILE A 540 -31.51 54.43 -73.38
C ILE A 540 -31.98 55.71 -72.69
N THR A 541 -33.16 56.18 -73.05
CA THR A 541 -33.79 57.40 -72.55
C THR A 541 -35.28 57.16 -72.28
N GLY A 542 -35.98 58.20 -71.84
CA GLY A 542 -37.37 58.13 -71.39
C GLY A 542 -37.46 57.99 -69.87
N THR A 543 -38.54 58.50 -69.29
CA THR A 543 -38.77 58.51 -67.83
C THR A 543 -38.92 57.11 -67.24
N ARG A 544 -39.13 56.10 -68.09
CA ARG A 544 -39.20 54.68 -67.73
C ARG A 544 -38.05 53.86 -68.33
N CYS A 545 -37.07 54.50 -68.96
CA CYS A 545 -35.99 53.84 -69.70
C CYS A 545 -36.49 52.87 -70.76
N ASP A 546 -37.47 53.28 -71.55
CA ASP A 546 -38.21 52.47 -72.52
C ASP A 546 -38.01 52.90 -73.97
N SER A 547 -37.09 53.84 -74.24
CA SER A 547 -36.84 54.38 -75.58
C SER A 547 -35.36 54.61 -75.85
N CYS A 548 -34.96 54.61 -77.11
CA CYS A 548 -33.56 54.86 -77.49
C CYS A 548 -33.25 56.36 -77.48
N GLY A 549 -32.09 56.73 -76.94
CA GLY A 549 -31.61 58.11 -76.90
C GLY A 549 -31.35 58.70 -78.30
N PRO A 550 -31.28 60.03 -78.42
CA PRO A 550 -30.98 60.69 -79.70
C PRO A 550 -29.69 60.15 -80.36
N GLY A 551 -29.75 59.87 -81.66
CA GLY A 551 -28.61 59.33 -82.42
C GLY A 551 -28.50 57.79 -82.41
N ARG A 552 -29.54 57.10 -81.94
CA ARG A 552 -29.65 55.63 -81.92
C ARG A 552 -30.85 55.19 -82.76
N CYS A 553 -30.65 54.22 -83.65
CA CYS A 553 -31.59 53.92 -84.75
C CYS A 553 -32.32 52.59 -84.62
N ASP A 554 -31.93 51.74 -83.68
CA ASP A 554 -32.55 50.44 -83.46
C ASP A 554 -33.74 50.50 -82.49
N LEU A 555 -34.49 49.40 -82.42
CA LEU A 555 -35.67 49.26 -81.57
C LEU A 555 -35.25 48.88 -80.15
N PHE A 556 -35.85 49.55 -79.16
CA PHE A 556 -35.74 49.17 -77.75
C PHE A 556 -35.99 47.66 -77.58
N PRO A 557 -35.15 46.92 -76.81
CA PRO A 557 -34.14 47.38 -75.85
C PRO A 557 -32.72 47.57 -76.42
N ASN A 558 -32.48 47.20 -77.68
CA ASN A 558 -31.16 47.30 -78.31
C ASN A 558 -31.02 48.66 -78.98
N CYS A 559 -30.49 49.63 -78.24
CA CYS A 559 -30.30 50.99 -78.73
C CYS A 559 -28.86 51.17 -79.22
N ASP A 560 -28.54 50.67 -80.41
CA ASP A 560 -27.23 50.87 -81.03
C ASP A 560 -27.15 52.19 -81.82
N PHE A 561 -25.92 52.68 -82.03
CA PHE A 561 -25.69 53.94 -82.75
C PHE A 561 -26.11 53.83 -84.21
N CYS A 562 -26.77 54.87 -84.72
CA CYS A 562 -27.09 54.97 -86.15
C CYS A 562 -25.82 54.91 -87.02
N PRO A 563 -25.79 54.10 -88.10
CA PRO A 563 -24.73 54.17 -89.09
C PRO A 563 -24.63 55.57 -89.73
N SER A 564 -23.41 56.04 -90.00
CA SER A 564 -23.14 57.38 -90.56
C SER A 564 -23.90 57.68 -91.87
N CYS A 565 -24.17 56.65 -92.67
CA CYS A 565 -24.99 56.71 -93.89
C CYS A 565 -26.42 57.23 -93.64
N PHE A 566 -27.03 56.91 -92.49
CA PHE A 566 -28.41 57.28 -92.18
C PHE A 566 -28.59 58.81 -92.03
N VAL A 567 -27.59 59.50 -91.50
CA VAL A 567 -27.58 60.97 -91.38
C VAL A 567 -27.51 61.62 -92.77
N THR A 568 -26.69 61.08 -93.67
CA THR A 568 -26.56 61.56 -95.06
C THR A 568 -27.84 61.32 -95.86
N LEU A 569 -28.44 60.12 -95.74
CA LEU A 569 -29.67 59.76 -96.45
C LEU A 569 -30.88 60.57 -95.95
N ASN A 570 -30.97 60.84 -94.65
CA ASN A 570 -32.06 61.65 -94.09
C ASN A 570 -31.94 63.14 -94.50
N THR A 571 -30.71 63.63 -94.71
CA THR A 571 -30.44 64.97 -95.27
C THR A 571 -30.79 65.03 -96.76
N GLN A 572 -30.45 63.99 -97.54
CA GLN A 572 -30.84 63.87 -98.95
C GLN A 572 -32.37 63.75 -99.12
N ARG A 573 -33.06 62.99 -98.26
CA ARG A 573 -34.53 62.91 -98.24
C ARG A 573 -35.18 64.27 -97.96
N LYS A 574 -34.66 65.05 -96.99
CA LYS A 574 -35.13 66.42 -96.73
C LYS A 574 -34.89 67.35 -97.92
N ASN A 575 -33.73 67.26 -98.57
CA ASN A 575 -33.42 68.05 -99.77
C ASN A 575 -34.32 67.67 -100.97
N LEU A 576 -34.62 66.38 -101.17
CA LEU A 576 -35.52 65.89 -102.21
C LEU A 576 -36.97 66.29 -101.94
N SER A 577 -37.42 66.28 -100.67
CA SER A 577 -38.74 66.80 -100.28
C SER A 577 -38.86 68.32 -100.54
N SER A 578 -37.78 69.08 -100.32
CA SER A 578 -37.73 70.52 -100.61
C SER A 578 -37.68 70.83 -102.11
N ALA A 579 -37.07 69.95 -102.92
CA ALA A 579 -37.08 70.06 -104.39
C ALA A 579 -38.45 69.72 -104.99
N LEU A 580 -39.17 68.74 -104.42
CA LEU A 580 -40.52 68.33 -104.83
C LEU A 580 -41.56 69.42 -104.52
N GLU A 581 -41.42 70.13 -103.39
CA GLU A 581 -42.29 71.27 -103.03
C GLU A 581 -42.13 72.47 -103.98
N LYS A 582 -40.94 72.70 -104.55
CA LYS A 582 -40.66 73.83 -105.47
C LYS A 582 -41.24 73.65 -106.88
N LEU A 583 -41.65 72.44 -107.26
CA LEU A 583 -42.28 72.13 -108.56
C LEU A 583 -43.82 72.23 -108.53
N SER A 584 -44.41 72.44 -107.35
CA SER A 584 -45.85 72.37 -107.11
C SER A 584 -46.73 73.51 -107.68
N PRO A 585 -46.27 74.76 -107.96
CA PRO A 585 -47.19 75.81 -108.40
C PRO A 585 -47.37 75.95 -109.93
N LYS A 586 -46.88 75.02 -110.78
CA LYS A 586 -46.94 75.18 -112.25
C LYS A 586 -47.95 74.30 -113.02
N PHE A 587 -48.89 73.62 -112.35
CA PHE A 587 -49.98 72.92 -113.04
C PHE A 587 -51.38 73.30 -112.51
N PRO A 588 -52.16 74.11 -113.25
CA PRO A 588 -53.55 74.43 -112.93
C PRO A 588 -54.54 73.41 -113.51
N SER A 589 -55.47 72.94 -112.67
CA SER A 589 -56.61 72.10 -113.04
C SER A 589 -57.93 72.84 -112.76
N ARG A 590 -58.45 73.46 -113.84
CA ARG A 590 -59.82 73.99 -114.11
C ARG A 590 -60.88 72.85 -114.07
N PRO A 591 -62.19 73.07 -114.37
CA PRO A 591 -63.14 74.15 -114.06
C PRO A 591 -64.57 73.66 -113.74
N GLY A 592 -65.42 74.55 -113.22
CA GLY A 592 -66.88 74.51 -113.45
C GLY A 592 -67.38 75.88 -113.93
N THR A 593 -67.87 75.93 -115.18
CA THR A 593 -68.81 76.92 -115.79
C THR A 593 -68.41 78.41 -115.71
N THR A 594 -68.22 79.20 -116.78
CA THR A 594 -68.84 79.29 -118.12
C THR A 594 -67.88 80.03 -119.07
N GLY A 595 -67.87 79.66 -120.35
CA GLY A 595 -67.36 80.50 -121.45
C GLY A 595 -65.85 80.42 -121.74
N ASP A 596 -65.54 79.83 -122.91
CA ASP A 596 -64.52 80.25 -123.88
C ASP A 596 -63.60 79.09 -124.34
N LEU A 597 -63.73 78.80 -125.63
CA LEU A 597 -63.32 77.57 -126.30
C LEU A 597 -62.16 77.89 -127.24
N GLY A 598 -60.93 77.54 -126.85
CA GLY A 598 -59.81 77.47 -127.78
C GLY A 598 -58.44 77.79 -127.23
N ASN A 599 -57.78 76.85 -126.52
CA ASN A 599 -56.31 76.78 -126.50
C ASN A 599 -55.77 75.46 -125.91
N PHE A 600 -56.01 74.32 -126.56
CA PHE A 600 -55.44 73.03 -126.11
C PHE A 600 -54.03 72.77 -126.68
N GLY A 601 -53.60 73.51 -127.70
CA GLY A 601 -52.32 73.28 -128.40
C GLY A 601 -51.06 73.70 -127.65
N THR A 602 -51.17 74.59 -126.65
CA THR A 602 -50.03 75.06 -125.85
C THR A 602 -49.73 74.14 -124.65
N ARG A 603 -50.78 73.60 -124.01
CA ARG A 603 -50.65 72.71 -122.83
C ARG A 603 -49.95 71.38 -123.12
N ILE A 604 -50.07 70.85 -124.34
CA ILE A 604 -49.43 69.58 -124.72
C ILE A 604 -47.92 69.77 -124.92
N ARG A 605 -47.49 70.91 -125.48
CA ARG A 605 -46.06 71.23 -125.69
C ARG A 605 -45.31 71.52 -124.38
N ASP A 606 -45.98 72.13 -123.39
CA ASP A 606 -45.38 72.40 -122.07
C ASP A 606 -45.21 71.11 -121.24
N LEU A 607 -46.08 70.11 -121.44
CA LEU A 607 -45.98 68.79 -120.83
C LEU A 607 -44.86 67.93 -121.46
N GLU A 608 -44.66 68.00 -122.77
CA GLU A 608 -43.56 67.33 -123.48
C GLU A 608 -42.17 67.85 -123.07
N ALA A 609 -42.03 69.17 -122.87
CA ALA A 609 -40.78 69.76 -122.39
C ALA A 609 -40.43 69.40 -120.93
N SER A 610 -41.46 69.16 -120.09
CA SER A 610 -41.29 68.80 -118.68
C SER A 610 -40.92 67.32 -118.47
N LEU A 611 -41.30 66.44 -119.41
CA LEU A 611 -41.08 64.98 -119.33
C LEU A 611 -39.65 64.58 -119.74
N ASN A 612 -39.01 65.35 -120.60
CA ASN A 612 -37.60 65.13 -120.98
C ASN A 612 -36.61 65.55 -119.88
N LEU A 613 -36.95 66.54 -119.04
CA LEU A 613 -36.13 66.96 -117.89
C LEU A 613 -36.09 65.93 -116.74
N ILE A 614 -37.11 65.08 -116.60
CA ILE A 614 -37.19 64.03 -115.58
C ILE A 614 -36.39 62.78 -116.00
N ARG A 615 -36.20 62.56 -117.30
CA ARG A 615 -35.53 61.37 -117.86
C ARG A 615 -34.02 61.37 -117.68
N ASP A 616 -33.39 62.55 -117.60
CA ASP A 616 -31.94 62.68 -117.48
C ASP A 616 -31.42 62.66 -116.03
N SER A 617 -32.32 62.62 -115.03
CA SER A 617 -31.98 62.81 -113.61
C SER A 617 -31.82 61.52 -112.80
N ILE A 618 -31.91 60.31 -113.41
CA ILE A 618 -31.84 59.04 -112.68
C ILE A 618 -30.85 58.08 -113.35
N SER A 619 -29.66 57.96 -112.77
CA SER A 619 -28.71 56.87 -113.05
C SER A 619 -28.11 56.40 -111.71
N PHE A 620 -28.29 55.12 -111.39
CA PHE A 620 -27.60 54.43 -110.30
C PHE A 620 -26.72 53.31 -110.88
N PRO A 621 -25.55 53.05 -110.27
CA PRO A 621 -25.00 51.70 -110.23
C PRO A 621 -24.79 51.13 -108.81
N PRO A 622 -24.58 49.80 -108.70
CA PRO A 622 -24.95 48.97 -107.55
C PRO A 622 -23.73 48.43 -106.77
N ASN A 623 -23.94 47.84 -105.58
CA ASN A 623 -23.75 46.39 -105.31
C ASN A 623 -23.65 46.11 -103.79
N VAL A 624 -24.27 45.00 -103.38
CA VAL A 624 -24.17 44.36 -102.06
C VAL A 624 -23.38 43.06 -102.23
N THR A 625 -22.44 42.74 -101.32
CA THR A 625 -22.33 41.44 -100.60
C THR A 625 -20.95 41.15 -99.99
N LYS A 626 -20.98 40.31 -98.92
CA LYS A 626 -19.94 39.51 -98.21
C LYS A 626 -19.47 40.13 -96.88
N LYS A 627 -19.31 39.41 -95.77
CA LYS A 627 -19.00 37.96 -95.52
C LYS A 627 -19.27 37.57 -94.05
N VAL A 628 -19.29 36.25 -93.78
CA VAL A 628 -19.57 35.53 -92.51
C VAL A 628 -18.26 34.98 -91.89
N ASP A 629 -18.34 34.50 -90.62
CA ASP A 629 -17.42 33.67 -89.79
C ASP A 629 -16.62 34.47 -88.71
N GLN A 630 -16.55 34.18 -87.39
CA GLN A 630 -16.42 32.94 -86.56
C GLN A 630 -16.77 33.24 -85.05
N VAL A 631 -17.49 32.36 -84.30
CA VAL A 631 -17.06 31.43 -83.18
C VAL A 631 -16.54 32.15 -81.91
N ASP A 632 -16.93 31.90 -80.64
CA ASP A 632 -17.51 30.77 -79.87
C ASP A 632 -18.16 31.32 -78.56
N ASN A 633 -19.09 30.59 -77.92
CA ASN A 633 -19.43 30.80 -76.48
C ASN A 633 -20.24 29.65 -75.83
N ASP A 634 -19.83 29.35 -74.59
CA ASP A 634 -20.61 28.96 -73.39
C ASP A 634 -21.08 27.51 -73.09
N LEU A 635 -20.96 27.20 -71.78
CA LEU A 635 -21.40 26.06 -70.97
C LEU A 635 -22.35 26.61 -69.87
N PRO A 636 -23.14 25.85 -69.05
CA PRO A 636 -23.91 24.60 -69.17
C PRO A 636 -25.44 24.79 -68.91
N SER A 637 -26.26 23.75 -69.12
CA SER A 637 -27.62 23.65 -68.53
C SER A 637 -27.86 22.32 -67.79
N THR A 638 -28.24 22.48 -66.51
CA THR A 638 -29.26 21.75 -65.71
C THR A 638 -29.26 20.21 -65.61
N LEU A 639 -28.87 19.77 -64.39
CA LEU A 639 -29.57 18.88 -63.45
C LEU A 639 -30.45 17.73 -63.97
N ARG A 640 -29.98 16.52 -63.69
CA ARG A 640 -30.69 15.23 -63.76
C ARG A 640 -31.72 15.08 -62.62
N THR A 641 -32.74 14.28 -62.96
CA THR A 641 -33.97 13.83 -62.30
C THR A 641 -33.75 12.61 -61.35
N PRO A 642 -34.75 11.77 -60.97
CA PRO A 642 -35.98 11.93 -60.14
C PRO A 642 -36.23 10.75 -59.11
N ASP A 643 -37.38 10.78 -58.38
CA ASP A 643 -38.31 9.66 -57.99
C ASP A 643 -37.80 8.36 -57.27
N LEU A 644 -38.57 7.57 -56.49
CA LEU A 644 -39.92 7.54 -55.88
C LEU A 644 -39.93 6.31 -54.91
N ASN A 645 -40.81 6.33 -53.89
CA ASN A 645 -41.58 5.26 -53.16
C ASN A 645 -41.38 3.76 -53.51
N SER A 646 -41.86 2.74 -52.78
CA SER A 646 -42.76 2.45 -51.64
C SER A 646 -42.51 0.97 -51.26
N ASP A 647 -42.98 0.43 -50.13
CA ASP A 647 -44.26 -0.31 -50.00
C ASP A 647 -44.34 -0.81 -48.54
N LEU A 648 -45.44 -0.79 -47.76
CA LEU A 648 -46.88 -1.07 -47.89
C LEU A 648 -47.27 -2.33 -47.09
N SER A 649 -48.50 -2.29 -46.59
CA SER A 649 -49.35 -3.36 -46.00
C SER A 649 -49.26 -3.57 -44.48
N HIS A 650 -50.34 -3.71 -43.70
CA HIS A 650 -51.79 -3.56 -43.92
C HIS A 650 -52.46 -3.32 -42.55
N ALA A 651 -53.57 -2.58 -42.55
CA ALA A 651 -54.45 -2.30 -41.42
C ALA A 651 -55.58 -3.36 -41.33
N ASP A 652 -56.12 -3.66 -40.15
CA ASP A 652 -57.45 -3.15 -39.74
C ASP A 652 -57.90 -3.56 -38.31
N PHE A 653 -58.71 -2.67 -37.73
CA PHE A 653 -59.69 -2.72 -36.62
C PHE A 653 -59.96 -4.03 -35.82
N ASP A 654 -60.00 -3.96 -34.46
CA ASP A 654 -61.26 -3.91 -33.67
C ASP A 654 -61.06 -3.67 -32.14
N LEU A 655 -62.16 -3.31 -31.47
CA LEU A 655 -62.32 -2.63 -30.16
C LEU A 655 -62.36 -3.53 -28.88
N CYS A 656 -61.91 -2.96 -27.74
CA CYS A 656 -62.21 -3.23 -26.30
C CYS A 656 -62.18 -4.65 -25.65
N LEU A 657 -61.25 -4.87 -24.68
CA LEU A 657 -61.50 -5.27 -23.26
C LEU A 657 -60.21 -5.66 -22.50
N SER A 658 -59.94 -5.00 -21.34
CA SER A 658 -59.42 -5.57 -20.07
C SER A 658 -58.58 -4.60 -19.20
N HIS A 659 -59.21 -3.61 -18.57
CA HIS A 659 -58.58 -2.72 -17.57
C HIS A 659 -58.51 -3.31 -16.14
N ALA A 660 -58.57 -4.64 -15.96
CA ALA A 660 -58.57 -5.25 -14.62
C ALA A 660 -57.16 -5.49 -14.03
N GLY A 661 -56.13 -5.64 -14.88
CA GLY A 661 -54.77 -5.95 -14.42
C GLY A 661 -54.02 -4.72 -13.88
N ALA A 662 -54.09 -3.59 -14.60
CA ALA A 662 -53.34 -2.39 -14.25
C ALA A 662 -53.78 -1.78 -12.90
N PHE A 663 -55.09 -1.81 -12.60
CA PHE A 663 -55.62 -1.24 -11.36
C PHE A 663 -55.25 -2.08 -10.12
N ASN A 664 -55.21 -3.40 -10.23
CA ASN A 664 -54.75 -4.27 -9.15
C ASN A 664 -53.24 -4.13 -8.90
N THR A 665 -52.44 -3.94 -9.95
CA THR A 665 -50.99 -3.70 -9.80
C THR A 665 -50.71 -2.37 -9.08
N ILE A 666 -51.46 -1.31 -9.42
CA ILE A 666 -51.32 0.00 -8.77
C ILE A 666 -51.79 -0.05 -7.32
N LYS A 667 -52.90 -0.75 -7.04
CA LYS A 667 -53.41 -0.93 -5.66
C LYS A 667 -52.43 -1.72 -4.79
N ASN A 668 -51.87 -2.82 -5.31
CA ASN A 668 -50.88 -3.61 -4.58
C ASN A 668 -49.59 -2.81 -4.34
N ALA A 669 -49.12 -2.02 -5.32
CA ALA A 669 -47.96 -1.14 -5.14
C ALA A 669 -48.22 -0.04 -4.09
N TYR A 670 -49.45 0.48 -4.02
CA TYR A 670 -49.86 1.45 -3.00
C TYR A 670 -49.90 0.84 -1.59
N ASP A 671 -50.45 -0.37 -1.45
CA ASP A 671 -50.53 -1.08 -0.18
C ASP A 671 -49.13 -1.54 0.31
N ASP A 672 -48.25 -1.97 -0.59
CA ASP A 672 -46.85 -2.29 -0.29
C ASP A 672 -46.06 -1.05 0.15
N SER A 673 -46.30 0.10 -0.49
CA SER A 673 -45.70 1.37 -0.10
C SER A 673 -46.14 1.79 1.31
N ASN A 674 -47.43 1.69 1.64
CA ASN A 674 -47.94 2.00 2.97
C ASN A 674 -47.43 1.03 4.05
N ASN A 675 -47.28 -0.26 3.74
CA ASN A 675 -46.69 -1.23 4.65
C ASN A 675 -45.19 -0.96 4.88
N ALA A 676 -44.46 -0.51 3.86
CA ALA A 676 -43.08 -0.07 4.00
C ALA A 676 -42.98 1.19 4.89
N VAL A 677 -43.88 2.17 4.71
CA VAL A 677 -43.96 3.37 5.55
C VAL A 677 -44.24 3.02 7.01
N ASN A 678 -45.18 2.11 7.29
CA ASN A 678 -45.48 1.68 8.65
C ASN A 678 -44.31 0.92 9.32
N LYS A 679 -43.53 0.14 8.56
CA LYS A 679 -42.29 -0.49 9.05
C LYS A 679 -41.18 0.53 9.33
N VAL A 680 -41.10 1.60 8.54
CA VAL A 680 -40.14 2.71 8.76
C VAL A 680 -40.53 3.53 9.99
N ILE A 681 -41.83 3.79 10.20
CA ILE A 681 -42.34 4.47 11.40
C ILE A 681 -42.07 3.63 12.66
N ALA A 682 -42.23 2.30 12.60
CA ALA A 682 -41.90 1.40 13.71
C ALA A 682 -40.40 1.33 14.05
N SER A 683 -39.51 1.74 13.14
CA SER A 683 -38.08 1.91 13.43
C SER A 683 -37.73 3.26 14.09
N GLY A 684 -38.67 4.20 14.18
CA GLY A 684 -38.45 5.51 14.79
C GLY A 684 -37.99 5.43 16.26
N ASP A 685 -38.63 4.59 17.06
CA ASP A 685 -38.27 4.40 18.47
C ASP A 685 -36.87 3.78 18.65
N LYS A 686 -36.48 2.88 17.74
CA LYS A 686 -35.14 2.26 17.72
C LYS A 686 -34.04 3.24 17.29
N VAL A 687 -34.34 4.15 16.37
CA VAL A 687 -33.41 5.21 15.95
C VAL A 687 -33.24 6.24 17.06
N LYS A 688 -34.32 6.55 17.79
CA LYS A 688 -34.27 7.43 18.96
C LYS A 688 -33.47 6.81 20.11
N GLU A 689 -33.70 5.54 20.42
CA GLU A 689 -32.91 4.77 21.39
C GLU A 689 -31.41 4.73 21.00
N SER A 690 -31.09 4.59 19.71
CA SER A 690 -29.71 4.65 19.21
C SER A 690 -29.09 6.05 19.26
N ALA A 691 -29.90 7.10 19.11
CA ALA A 691 -29.45 8.49 19.23
C ALA A 691 -29.16 8.86 20.69
N ASP A 692 -30.03 8.43 21.61
CA ASP A 692 -29.89 8.66 23.05
C ASP A 692 -28.67 7.91 23.60
N VAL A 693 -28.47 6.64 23.20
CA VAL A 693 -27.27 5.86 23.56
C VAL A 693 -25.99 6.45 22.95
N ARG A 694 -26.05 6.99 21.73
CA ARG A 694 -24.91 7.72 21.14
C ARG A 694 -24.60 8.98 21.92
N GLY A 695 -25.63 9.75 22.30
CA GLY A 695 -25.51 10.94 23.15
C GLY A 695 -24.81 10.64 24.48
N GLU A 696 -25.29 9.64 25.22
CA GLU A 696 -24.65 9.19 26.47
C GLU A 696 -23.21 8.70 26.26
N THR A 697 -22.93 8.02 25.13
CA THR A 697 -21.57 7.55 24.81
C THR A 697 -20.63 8.70 24.47
N THR A 698 -21.10 9.73 23.74
CA THR A 698 -20.32 10.95 23.47
C THR A 698 -20.06 11.76 24.74
N ASP A 699 -21.03 11.84 25.66
CA ASP A 699 -20.85 12.53 26.94
C ASP A 699 -19.84 11.80 27.84
N LEU A 700 -19.92 10.47 27.95
CA LEU A 700 -18.90 9.68 28.65
C LEU A 700 -17.52 9.81 27.98
N THR A 701 -17.47 9.82 26.64
CA THR A 701 -16.20 9.98 25.91
C THR A 701 -15.59 11.35 26.12
N SER A 702 -16.40 12.42 26.16
CA SER A 702 -15.90 13.78 26.40
C SER A 702 -15.37 13.96 27.83
N GLN A 703 -16.03 13.36 28.83
CA GLN A 703 -15.57 13.36 30.22
C GLN A 703 -14.28 12.55 30.41
N VAL A 704 -14.15 11.41 29.73
CA VAL A 704 -12.95 10.56 29.80
C VAL A 704 -11.77 11.15 29.02
N GLN A 705 -12.02 11.76 27.85
CA GLN A 705 -10.94 12.32 27.03
C GLN A 705 -10.35 13.60 27.64
N GLN A 706 -11.13 14.54 28.17
CA GLN A 706 -10.54 15.79 28.69
C GLN A 706 -9.67 15.58 29.93
N GLY A 707 -10.04 14.65 30.82
CA GLY A 707 -9.23 14.28 31.99
C GLY A 707 -7.99 13.48 31.60
N ASN A 708 -8.18 12.39 30.84
CA ASN A 708 -7.08 11.51 30.48
C ASN A 708 -6.09 12.16 29.52
N THR A 709 -6.52 12.97 28.54
CA THR A 709 -5.57 13.62 27.62
C THR A 709 -4.73 14.67 28.34
N ARG A 710 -5.28 15.35 29.35
CA ARG A 710 -4.52 16.31 30.18
C ARG A 710 -3.48 15.60 31.06
N ASP A 711 -3.84 14.49 31.67
CA ASP A 711 -2.95 13.73 32.55
C ASP A 711 -1.93 12.88 31.77
N LEU A 712 -2.32 12.37 30.59
CA LEU A 712 -1.44 11.66 29.67
C LEU A 712 -0.44 12.62 29.02
N ASN A 713 -0.83 13.85 28.67
CA ASN A 713 0.11 14.87 28.19
C ASN A 713 1.08 15.29 29.29
N LYS A 714 0.63 15.40 30.56
CA LYS A 714 1.50 15.62 31.72
C LYS A 714 2.49 14.46 31.92
N LEU A 715 2.02 13.21 31.82
CA LEU A 715 2.86 12.01 32.00
C LEU A 715 3.84 11.83 30.82
N ASN A 716 3.41 12.10 29.60
CA ASN A 716 4.25 12.05 28.41
C ASN A 716 5.34 13.12 28.45
N SER A 717 5.01 14.32 28.95
CA SER A 717 5.99 15.38 29.24
C SER A 717 6.98 14.97 30.33
N SER A 718 6.58 14.17 31.33
CA SER A 718 7.46 13.71 32.42
C SER A 718 8.25 12.44 32.08
N MET A 719 7.80 11.65 31.11
CA MET A 719 8.48 10.44 30.64
C MET A 719 9.54 10.74 29.58
N ALA A 720 9.35 11.79 28.78
CA ALA A 720 10.27 12.19 27.72
C ALA A 720 11.66 12.65 28.24
N SER A 721 11.83 12.89 29.54
CA SER A 721 13.08 13.37 30.13
C SER A 721 13.82 12.36 31.02
N GLN A 722 13.38 11.09 31.10
CA GLN A 722 13.71 10.17 32.20
C GLN A 722 13.38 10.81 33.56
N PRO A 723 12.33 10.40 34.28
CA PRO A 723 12.06 11.01 35.58
C PRO A 723 13.23 10.74 36.52
N ASP A 724 13.98 11.78 36.85
CA ASP A 724 14.97 11.71 37.91
C ASP A 724 14.19 11.47 39.21
N LEU A 725 14.28 10.23 39.70
CA LEU A 725 13.67 9.82 40.96
C LEU A 725 14.60 10.13 42.15
N THR A 726 15.77 10.72 41.92
CA THR A 726 16.70 11.15 42.96
C THR A 726 16.09 12.17 43.92
N PRO A 727 15.31 13.19 43.48
CA PRO A 727 14.52 14.04 44.36
C PRO A 727 13.59 13.25 45.29
N VAL A 728 12.88 12.26 44.74
CA VAL A 728 11.92 11.44 45.49
C VAL A 728 12.64 10.48 46.45
N ALA A 729 13.72 9.83 46.01
CA ALA A 729 14.55 8.97 46.85
C ALA A 729 15.23 9.76 47.99
N LYS A 730 15.63 11.01 47.73
CA LYS A 730 16.20 11.92 48.72
C LYS A 730 15.14 12.40 49.71
N GLN A 731 13.91 12.60 49.24
CA GLN A 731 12.78 13.06 50.06
C GLN A 731 12.19 11.93 50.93
N VAL A 732 12.23 10.68 50.46
CA VAL A 732 11.69 9.51 51.17
C VAL A 732 12.75 8.84 52.06
N CYS A 733 14.00 8.76 51.61
CA CYS A 733 15.03 7.92 52.25
C CYS A 733 16.37 8.65 52.47
N GLY A 734 16.46 9.94 52.19
CA GLY A 734 17.71 10.71 52.27
C GLY A 734 18.81 10.25 51.30
N SER A 735 18.52 9.34 50.35
CA SER A 735 19.52 8.68 49.51
C SER A 735 19.38 9.03 48.02
N THR A 736 20.44 8.77 47.25
CA THR A 736 20.41 8.78 45.79
C THR A 736 20.09 7.39 45.26
N ARG A 737 19.61 7.31 44.00
CA ARG A 737 19.09 6.08 43.36
C ARG A 737 20.06 4.88 43.36
N SER A 738 21.34 5.09 43.66
CA SER A 738 22.39 4.08 43.73
C SER A 738 22.44 3.29 45.05
N LYS A 739 21.70 3.67 46.10
CA LYS A 739 21.61 2.89 47.35
C LYS A 739 20.17 2.39 47.58
N PRO A 740 19.97 1.10 47.92
CA PRO A 740 18.64 0.54 48.14
C PRO A 740 17.98 1.18 49.37
N CYS A 741 16.77 1.70 49.21
CA CYS A 741 15.97 2.23 50.31
C CYS A 741 15.13 1.13 50.95
N THR A 742 15.30 0.90 52.25
CA THR A 742 14.48 -0.02 53.05
C THR A 742 13.57 0.77 54.01
N PRO A 743 12.38 0.25 54.38
CA PRO A 743 11.40 0.98 55.21
C PRO A 743 11.93 1.45 56.58
N LEU A 744 12.99 0.81 57.09
CA LEU A 744 13.67 1.17 58.34
C LEU A 744 14.52 2.46 58.24
N LEU A 745 14.71 3.03 57.05
CA LEU A 745 15.56 4.20 56.78
C LEU A 745 14.77 5.48 56.46
N CYS A 746 13.43 5.46 56.58
CA CYS A 746 12.59 6.63 56.35
C CYS A 746 12.50 7.53 57.60
N ASP A 747 13.24 8.64 57.63
CA ASP A 747 13.28 9.60 58.77
C ASP A 747 12.15 10.67 58.75
N GLY A 748 11.06 10.44 58.00
CA GLY A 748 9.97 11.40 57.83
C GLY A 748 8.63 10.91 58.40
N ALA A 749 8.19 11.46 59.53
CA ALA A 749 6.96 11.11 60.24
C ALA A 749 5.67 11.27 59.39
N ASP A 750 5.68 12.11 58.36
CA ASP A 750 4.51 12.37 57.48
C ASP A 750 4.44 11.46 56.24
N LEU A 751 5.56 10.84 55.83
CA LEU A 751 5.65 10.01 54.61
C LEU A 751 5.46 8.51 54.90
N CYS A 752 5.91 8.07 56.07
CA CYS A 752 5.81 6.70 56.55
C CYS A 752 5.21 6.70 57.98
N PRO A 753 3.88 6.80 58.12
CA PRO A 753 3.25 6.73 59.43
C PRO A 753 3.54 5.37 60.10
N PRO A 754 3.72 5.34 61.43
CA PRO A 754 4.00 4.10 62.16
C PRO A 754 2.88 3.06 61.93
N ASP A 755 3.24 1.78 62.03
CA ASP A 755 2.34 0.65 61.76
C ASP A 755 0.98 0.81 62.45
N GLY A 756 -0.11 0.65 61.67
CA GLY A 756 -1.49 0.77 62.14
C GLY A 756 -2.32 1.94 61.59
N SER A 757 -1.81 2.69 60.61
CA SER A 757 -2.60 3.75 59.95
C SER A 757 -3.83 3.18 59.20
N PRO A 758 -5.02 3.80 59.32
CA PRO A 758 -6.24 3.29 58.71
C PRO A 758 -6.16 3.31 57.17
N PRO A 759 -6.77 2.33 56.48
CA PRO A 759 -6.79 2.28 55.02
C PRO A 759 -7.46 3.53 54.43
N CYS A 760 -6.88 4.05 53.36
CA CYS A 760 -7.37 5.21 52.61
C CYS A 760 -8.72 4.89 51.93
N ASN A 761 -9.83 5.29 52.55
CA ASN A 761 -11.18 5.05 52.04
C ASN A 761 -11.60 6.10 51.01
N LYS A 762 -12.61 5.76 50.19
CA LYS A 762 -13.06 6.57 49.06
C LYS A 762 -13.67 7.89 49.56
N GLY A 763 -13.02 9.02 49.28
CA GLY A 763 -13.49 10.36 49.65
C GLY A 763 -12.80 10.98 50.87
N GLU A 764 -11.84 10.29 51.51
CA GLU A 764 -11.09 10.81 52.65
C GLU A 764 -9.71 11.36 52.24
N LYS A 765 -9.15 12.29 53.04
CA LYS A 765 -7.77 12.79 52.85
C LYS A 765 -6.78 11.77 53.37
N CYS A 766 -5.99 11.20 52.46
CA CYS A 766 -5.02 10.15 52.77
C CYS A 766 -3.60 10.71 52.92
N VAL A 767 -2.87 10.21 53.92
CA VAL A 767 -1.52 10.66 54.27
C VAL A 767 -0.58 9.45 54.29
N GLY A 768 0.62 9.61 53.72
CA GLY A 768 1.63 8.55 53.60
C GLY A 768 1.63 7.84 52.24
N ALA A 769 2.82 7.44 51.78
CA ALA A 769 3.03 6.92 50.43
C ALA A 769 2.38 5.54 50.20
N LEU A 770 2.37 4.68 51.22
CA LEU A 770 1.82 3.32 51.11
C LEU A 770 0.28 3.31 51.04
N PRO A 771 -0.48 4.02 51.89
CA PRO A 771 -1.93 4.14 51.73
C PRO A 771 -2.34 4.79 50.40
N LEU A 772 -1.60 5.81 49.93
CA LEU A 772 -1.84 6.46 48.64
C LEU A 772 -1.60 5.51 47.45
N SER A 773 -0.51 4.73 47.48
CA SER A 773 -0.21 3.74 46.45
C SER A 773 -1.26 2.62 46.41
N LYS A 774 -1.68 2.11 47.57
CA LYS A 774 -2.75 1.11 47.67
C LYS A 774 -4.08 1.66 47.14
N ARG A 775 -4.39 2.93 47.40
CA ARG A 775 -5.58 3.59 46.85
C ARG A 775 -5.51 3.75 45.34
N ALA A 776 -4.40 4.23 44.81
CA ALA A 776 -4.20 4.37 43.37
C ALA A 776 -4.37 3.04 42.63
N ASN A 777 -3.88 1.94 43.21
CA ASN A 777 -4.08 0.61 42.65
C ASN A 777 -5.54 0.13 42.72
N ALA A 778 -6.25 0.44 43.81
CA ALA A 778 -7.68 0.14 43.93
C ALA A 778 -8.52 0.95 42.93
N ASP A 779 -8.19 2.22 42.69
CA ASP A 779 -8.85 3.07 41.70
C ASP A 779 -8.56 2.59 40.27
N ALA A 780 -7.33 2.17 39.97
CA ALA A 780 -7.00 1.56 38.68
C ALA A 780 -7.82 0.28 38.43
N LYS A 781 -8.07 -0.51 39.48
CA LYS A 781 -8.90 -1.71 39.40
C LYS A 781 -10.38 -1.38 39.20
N ASP A 782 -10.92 -0.38 39.89
CA ASP A 782 -12.30 0.10 39.68
C ASP A 782 -12.52 0.62 38.24
N VAL A 783 -11.53 1.35 37.70
CA VAL A 783 -11.57 1.83 36.30
C VAL A 783 -11.52 0.66 35.33
N LYS A 784 -10.69 -0.35 35.57
CA LYS A 784 -10.64 -1.57 34.76
C LYS A 784 -11.99 -2.28 34.75
N ASP A 785 -12.58 -2.51 35.93
CA ASP A 785 -13.86 -3.21 36.05
C ASP A 785 -15.00 -2.44 35.34
N ARG A 786 -14.96 -1.09 35.36
CA ARG A 786 -15.89 -0.24 34.59
C ARG A 786 -15.70 -0.37 33.08
N LEU A 787 -14.45 -0.47 32.63
CA LEU A 787 -14.13 -0.63 31.21
C LEU A 787 -14.54 -2.01 30.69
N ASP A 788 -14.35 -3.06 31.49
CA ASP A 788 -14.80 -4.42 31.17
C ASP A 788 -16.34 -4.47 31.09
N LYS A 789 -17.04 -3.79 32.01
CA LYS A 789 -18.51 -3.66 31.97
C LYS A 789 -19.01 -2.87 30.75
N LEU A 790 -18.29 -1.83 30.34
CA LEU A 790 -18.61 -1.07 29.12
C LEU A 790 -18.39 -1.94 27.87
N THR A 791 -17.30 -2.71 27.84
CA THR A 791 -16.99 -3.65 26.77
C THR A 791 -18.09 -4.70 26.65
N GLY A 792 -18.55 -5.29 27.76
CA GLY A 792 -19.68 -6.22 27.77
C GLY A 792 -20.98 -5.61 27.22
N LYS A 793 -21.31 -4.35 27.56
CA LYS A 793 -22.47 -3.67 26.96
C LYS A 793 -22.34 -3.46 25.45
N ILE A 794 -21.14 -3.19 24.95
CA ILE A 794 -20.87 -3.07 23.51
C ILE A 794 -21.05 -4.42 22.83
N THR A 795 -20.57 -5.52 23.45
CA THR A 795 -20.72 -6.88 22.93
C THR A 795 -22.19 -7.34 22.90
N ASP A 796 -22.96 -7.11 23.96
CA ASP A 796 -24.41 -7.38 24.02
C ASP A 796 -25.18 -6.59 22.94
N THR A 797 -24.75 -5.36 22.67
CA THR A 797 -25.34 -4.52 21.62
C THR A 797 -24.99 -5.06 20.24
N ALA A 798 -23.78 -5.55 20.04
CA ALA A 798 -23.36 -6.20 18.79
C ALA A 798 -24.12 -7.51 18.54
N GLU A 799 -24.37 -8.33 19.56
CA GLU A 799 -25.19 -9.56 19.45
C GLU A 799 -26.66 -9.26 19.14
N LYS A 800 -27.24 -8.20 19.72
CA LYS A 800 -28.60 -7.75 19.40
C LYS A 800 -28.73 -7.21 17.97
N VAL A 801 -27.63 -6.76 17.36
CA VAL A 801 -27.59 -6.35 15.94
C VAL A 801 -27.48 -7.58 15.02
N GLN A 802 -26.82 -8.65 15.45
CA GLN A 802 -26.67 -9.89 14.65
C GLN A 802 -27.92 -10.80 14.66
N THR A 803 -28.83 -10.66 15.62
CA THR A 803 -30.01 -11.54 15.80
C THR A 803 -31.28 -11.09 15.04
N ARG A 804 -31.18 -10.23 14.02
CA ARG A 804 -32.31 -10.02 13.07
C ARG A 804 -32.32 -11.11 11.99
N PRO A 805 -33.46 -11.77 11.70
CA PRO A 805 -33.53 -12.75 10.63
C PRO A 805 -33.36 -12.07 9.26
N ALA A 806 -32.60 -12.73 8.38
CA ALA A 806 -32.39 -12.32 7.00
C ALA A 806 -33.74 -12.03 6.30
N LEU A 807 -33.89 -10.81 5.78
CA LEU A 807 -35.01 -10.49 4.89
C LEU A 807 -34.76 -11.21 3.55
N HIS A 808 -35.48 -12.31 3.33
CA HIS A 808 -35.57 -12.94 2.02
C HIS A 808 -36.34 -12.00 1.08
N ILE A 809 -35.63 -11.36 0.15
CA ILE A 809 -36.25 -10.74 -1.04
C ILE A 809 -36.40 -11.87 -2.07
N GLN A 810 -37.64 -12.30 -2.29
CA GLN A 810 -37.99 -13.37 -3.23
C GLN A 810 -38.34 -12.76 -4.60
N TRP A 811 -37.51 -13.03 -5.60
CA TRP A 811 -37.87 -12.87 -7.01
C TRP A 811 -38.74 -14.07 -7.45
N PRO A 812 -39.80 -13.89 -8.28
CA PRO A 812 -40.64 -15.00 -8.69
C PRO A 812 -40.01 -15.83 -9.82
N GLY A 813 -39.84 -17.14 -9.55
CA GLY A 813 -39.68 -18.25 -10.51
C GLY A 813 -38.25 -18.81 -10.60
N LYS A 814 -37.93 -20.10 -10.40
CA LYS A 814 -38.68 -21.34 -10.10
C LYS A 814 -37.73 -22.30 -9.34
N ILE A 815 -38.21 -22.88 -8.23
CA ILE A 815 -38.11 -24.28 -7.73
C ILE A 815 -36.71 -24.96 -7.89
N VAL A 816 -35.97 -25.30 -6.82
CA VAL A 816 -36.10 -26.55 -6.00
C VAL A 816 -35.70 -26.32 -4.54
N ARG A 817 -36.36 -27.04 -3.62
CA ARG A 817 -36.25 -27.04 -2.14
C ARG A 817 -34.92 -27.60 -1.57
N PRO A 818 -34.61 -27.32 -0.29
CA PRO A 818 -33.30 -27.51 0.34
C PRO A 818 -33.21 -28.77 1.22
N LEU A 819 -31.98 -29.18 1.54
CA LEU A 819 -31.67 -30.05 2.69
C LEU A 819 -30.67 -29.31 3.59
N VAL A 820 -31.15 -29.05 4.81
CA VAL A 820 -30.46 -28.38 5.91
C VAL A 820 -29.45 -29.34 6.55
N THR A 821 -28.24 -28.88 6.82
CA THR A 821 -27.62 -29.03 8.15
C THR A 821 -26.45 -28.06 8.33
N VAL A 822 -26.64 -27.12 9.24
CA VAL A 822 -25.60 -26.28 9.84
C VAL A 822 -25.02 -27.06 11.02
N GLY A 823 -23.72 -27.26 11.04
CA GLY A 823 -22.95 -27.67 12.22
C GLY A 823 -21.95 -26.58 12.58
N PHE A 824 -22.26 -25.80 13.61
CA PHE A 824 -21.28 -24.97 14.32
C PHE A 824 -20.39 -25.88 15.18
N LEU A 825 -19.08 -25.65 15.15
CA LEU A 825 -18.16 -26.14 16.18
C LEU A 825 -17.13 -25.05 16.52
N LEU A 826 -17.25 -24.56 17.75
CA LEU A 826 -16.27 -23.75 18.47
C LEU A 826 -15.07 -24.64 18.88
N ALA A 827 -13.84 -24.14 18.71
CA ALA A 827 -12.63 -24.61 19.39
C ALA A 827 -11.62 -23.45 19.44
N VAL A 828 -11.44 -22.78 20.59
CA VAL A 828 -10.32 -22.97 21.54
C VAL A 828 -9.07 -23.56 20.87
N GLY A 829 -8.00 -22.76 20.69
CA GLY A 829 -6.72 -23.26 20.15
C GLY A 829 -5.98 -24.22 21.10
N PRO A 830 -4.77 -24.74 20.77
CA PRO A 830 -3.87 -24.31 19.69
C PRO A 830 -3.17 -25.49 18.92
N TRP A 831 -2.29 -25.15 17.96
CA TRP A 831 -1.33 -26.03 17.24
C TRP A 831 -1.91 -26.99 16.18
N TRP A 832 -1.64 -26.73 14.89
CA TRP A 832 -1.13 -27.71 13.92
C TRP A 832 -0.30 -26.95 12.87
N LEU A 833 0.96 -27.38 12.70
CA LEU A 833 1.78 -27.09 11.53
C LEU A 833 1.13 -27.70 10.29
N TRP A 834 1.15 -27.00 9.16
CA TRP A 834 1.13 -27.64 7.84
C TRP A 834 2.53 -27.57 7.24
N VAL A 835 3.12 -28.76 7.16
CA VAL A 835 4.29 -29.10 6.36
C VAL A 835 3.83 -29.20 4.89
N PRO A 836 4.51 -28.59 3.91
CA PRO A 836 4.30 -28.96 2.52
C PRO A 836 4.95 -30.33 2.27
N ALA A 837 4.15 -31.29 1.83
CA ALA A 837 4.61 -32.60 1.42
C ALA A 837 5.61 -32.46 0.26
N GLY A 838 6.84 -32.92 0.50
CA GLY A 838 7.80 -33.24 -0.55
C GLY A 838 7.42 -34.55 -1.23
N CYS A 839 7.55 -34.58 -2.55
CA CYS A 839 7.66 -35.81 -3.33
C CYS A 839 9.12 -35.93 -3.81
N GLU A 840 9.86 -36.89 -3.24
CA GLU A 840 11.01 -37.54 -3.89
C GLU A 840 10.46 -38.89 -4.40
N GLY A 841 10.39 -39.20 -5.70
CA GLY A 841 11.46 -39.48 -6.69
C GLY A 841 11.14 -40.87 -7.31
N PRO A 842 11.95 -41.50 -8.19
CA PRO A 842 12.73 -41.00 -9.34
C PRO A 842 12.39 -41.74 -10.67
N GLY A 843 12.74 -41.14 -11.82
CA GLY A 843 13.20 -41.86 -13.02
C GLY A 843 12.19 -42.20 -14.14
N GLY A 844 12.53 -41.76 -15.36
CA GLY A 844 12.38 -42.60 -16.56
C GLY A 844 11.36 -42.18 -17.64
N CYS A 845 11.88 -41.47 -18.65
CA CYS A 845 11.67 -41.67 -20.09
C CYS A 845 10.37 -41.25 -20.81
N GLU A 846 10.64 -40.59 -21.94
CA GLU A 846 9.92 -40.58 -23.23
C GLU A 846 8.76 -39.58 -23.48
N ALA A 847 9.10 -38.52 -24.23
CA ALA A 847 8.22 -37.90 -25.24
C ALA A 847 8.25 -38.78 -26.52
N PRO A 848 7.22 -38.73 -27.40
CA PRO A 848 7.20 -37.68 -28.44
C PRO A 848 5.81 -37.25 -28.99
N GLY A 849 5.80 -36.09 -29.68
CA GLY A 849 4.82 -35.66 -30.70
C GLY A 849 3.73 -34.70 -30.19
N GLY A 850 3.54 -33.46 -30.66
CA GLY A 850 3.88 -32.81 -31.93
C GLY A 850 2.62 -32.57 -32.76
N CYS A 851 2.06 -31.34 -32.74
CA CYS A 851 1.48 -30.60 -33.89
C CYS A 851 0.58 -29.41 -33.46
N GLU A 852 1.09 -28.20 -33.75
CA GLU A 852 0.44 -27.03 -34.37
C GLU A 852 -0.82 -26.34 -33.78
N ALA A 853 -0.63 -25.05 -33.48
CA ALA A 853 -1.59 -23.97 -33.18
C ALA A 853 -2.26 -23.43 -34.48
N PRO A 854 -3.10 -22.34 -34.53
CA PRO A 854 -3.52 -21.40 -33.47
C PRO A 854 -5.02 -21.00 -33.46
N GLY A 855 -5.46 -20.21 -32.45
CA GLY A 855 -6.63 -19.32 -32.61
C GLY A 855 -7.63 -19.18 -31.45
N ASP A 856 -7.22 -18.48 -30.37
CA ASP A 856 -7.87 -17.27 -29.83
C ASP A 856 -9.22 -17.31 -29.02
N TRP A 857 -9.16 -16.66 -27.84
CA TRP A 857 -10.18 -16.12 -26.90
C TRP A 857 -10.90 -17.01 -25.85
N GLY A 858 -10.61 -16.75 -24.56
CA GLY A 858 -11.53 -16.97 -23.43
C GLY A 858 -10.87 -17.27 -22.09
N PHE A 859 -10.53 -16.25 -21.28
CA PHE A 859 -10.10 -16.46 -19.89
C PHE A 859 -11.24 -16.29 -18.89
N CYS A 860 -11.43 -17.35 -18.12
CA CYS A 860 -12.34 -17.49 -16.99
C CYS A 860 -11.89 -16.67 -15.78
N TRP A 861 -12.87 -16.13 -15.05
CA TRP A 861 -12.69 -15.49 -13.76
C TRP A 861 -12.47 -16.53 -12.65
N LEU A 862 -11.48 -16.23 -11.80
CA LEU A 862 -11.19 -16.81 -10.49
C LEU A 862 -12.04 -16.15 -9.41
#